data_AF-A0A3D9QV46-F1
#
_entry.id   AF-A0A3D9QV46-F1
#
_cell.length_a   1.000
_cell.length_b   1.000
_cell.length_c   1.000
_cell.angle_alpha   90.00
_cell.angle_beta   90.00
_cell.angle_gamma   90.00
#
_symmetry.space_group_name_H-M   'P 1'
#
loop_
_entity.id
_entity.type
_entity.pdbx_description
1 polymer ?
#
loop_
_entity_poly.entity_id
_entity_poly.type
_entity_poly.pdbx_seq_one_letter_code
_entity_poly.pdbx_strand_id
1 'polypeptide(L)'
;MFGSIQPYDLRTDNAAEPLGIGSLQPLFSWKLNASLRAQRQSAYRIIVGTNEERLRYDLGPFCWDSDKVKSDETLQIRYGGSPLASGQHYYWKVIVWDGEGNAAAEWSPVAWFETGLLHSEDWQGEWIGGNTRTNPLDGGTWIGQPFALPVGETPARSIYYRKVLHLSADHKAVRQALFYGTCGTPFIVYVNGSTIAKLNVRWKQDYTSPFVYIDFTPKLLDGANCLACEAENTASPYAGFIGRFELHYEDGTYEIVDTDSTWSVSNRAIDGWKLADSIDFDAQSAVILASYGDAPWGCIRRRGPAPLLRKEFRIAKEVLHARLHIACLGYFEATLNGQRVGNELLQPDYTHFPKRTYSVTLDCDGLLELGDNCIGLELGRGHYAYGKDWIGDNFSQEEPTTGTIEPKAIAQLRLSYTDGTEETIATDATWLTADGPTLDDNVWYGDKYDARLEQRGWNRAGYPVEEWAQVRRLTPYTGAIEATVSPPIRIVDTIPCAYISNPKPNTYIYDAGKITAGWARITSAAPTGTSVKLIYGEKLRADGVLDIWKDGYDHQFWENAQEDVYVAKGEGTECWEPKFSYKGFRYVQVESAVQPVQLEARIFHNDLDKIGEFECSNPLFNRIDQVMTNTMLNNFHSIPTDTPFHEKRGWTGDGHLIADCASMSFDMSSFYAKWVQDIADSQQESGGIAHTCPGPFLYLDPTPAWMSAFIIIPWALFEYYGDRETLREHYAEMKRYLQFELDRLFDGVSSDKSYADWAVPGPFIGPEGGSLLATAYVFRCCTLMSRIAGVLGHESDVESFTAAEERLKAAINAKFYDREQQVYHTEIEAGYRQTSNVLAVAFGITPVEDIPAVIDNLAQDVMLRKAGHLNTGCFGTKYLAPVLTENGKGDVAYTIATQETYPSWGYCLARGATAFWESWEEETRSFDHFFLGTIDDWFYRHLAGIQVGENGYKTSAIKPYPIEGLNSASATIDTVRGPIGSAWERTADGIRLTVTIPVNASATLYVPKLGARKLLESGIDVSAVEGVAFAGDDPEYWVLRVGSGTYQFES
;
A
#
# COMPACT_ATOMS: atom_id res chain seq x y z
N MET A 1 -10.19 -31.59 39.49
CA MET A 1 -9.23 -30.48 39.48
C MET A 1 -9.63 -29.56 38.34
N PHE A 2 -9.48 -28.25 38.50
CA PHE A 2 -9.62 -27.33 37.37
C PHE A 2 -8.32 -27.36 36.57
N GLY A 3 -8.42 -27.26 35.25
CA GLY A 3 -7.28 -27.26 34.36
C GLY A 3 -6.45 -25.99 34.47
N SER A 4 -5.17 -26.11 34.15
CA SER A 4 -4.14 -25.06 34.28
C SER A 4 -4.08 -24.09 33.10
N ILE A 5 -4.97 -24.23 32.10
CA ILE A 5 -5.02 -23.38 30.90
C ILE A 5 -6.29 -22.52 30.88
N GLN A 6 -6.17 -21.30 30.33
CA GLN A 6 -7.27 -20.37 30.14
C GLN A 6 -7.23 -19.73 28.74
N PRO A 7 -8.36 -19.67 28.02
CA PRO A 7 -8.44 -18.99 26.72
C PRO A 7 -8.51 -17.47 26.88
N TYR A 8 -7.83 -16.75 25.99
CA TYR A 8 -7.84 -15.29 25.89
C TYR A 8 -7.66 -14.85 24.43
N ASP A 9 -7.80 -13.54 24.15
CA ASP A 9 -7.65 -12.97 22.80
C ASP A 9 -8.48 -13.75 21.76
N LEU A 10 -9.79 -13.79 22.00
CA LEU A 10 -10.75 -14.43 21.12
C LEU A 10 -10.87 -13.61 19.85
N ARG A 11 -10.73 -14.26 18.70
CA ARG A 11 -10.81 -13.62 17.38
C ARG A 11 -11.80 -14.33 16.48
N THR A 12 -12.52 -13.54 15.68
CA THR A 12 -13.40 -13.98 14.59
C THR A 12 -12.83 -13.43 13.29
N ASP A 13 -12.55 -14.30 12.31
CA ASP A 13 -11.90 -13.92 11.04
C ASP A 13 -10.63 -13.06 11.27
N ASN A 14 -9.80 -13.49 12.23
CA ASN A 14 -8.55 -12.86 12.68
C ASN A 14 -8.68 -11.49 13.37
N ALA A 15 -9.89 -10.99 13.64
CA ALA A 15 -10.13 -9.74 14.36
C ALA A 15 -10.81 -9.99 15.72
N ALA A 16 -10.51 -9.16 16.74
CA ALA A 16 -11.02 -9.38 18.10
C ALA A 16 -12.54 -9.20 18.22
N GLU A 17 -13.06 -8.09 17.69
CA GLU A 17 -14.47 -7.70 17.78
C GLU A 17 -14.94 -7.10 16.45
N PRO A 18 -15.00 -7.90 15.37
CA PRO A 18 -15.19 -7.35 14.04
C PRO A 18 -16.65 -6.93 13.81
N LEU A 19 -16.78 -5.73 13.24
CA LEU A 19 -18.04 -5.15 12.80
C LEU A 19 -18.20 -5.31 11.29
N GLY A 20 -19.32 -5.91 10.87
CA GLY A 20 -19.71 -5.99 9.48
C GLY A 20 -19.08 -7.13 8.69
N ILE A 21 -18.76 -8.27 9.30
CA ILE A 21 -18.11 -9.39 8.61
C ILE A 21 -18.98 -9.97 7.49
N GLY A 22 -18.36 -10.36 6.38
CA GLY A 22 -19.03 -10.93 5.21
C GLY A 22 -19.06 -12.46 5.17
N SER A 23 -18.37 -13.13 6.10
CA SER A 23 -18.27 -14.58 6.11
C SER A 23 -19.58 -15.24 6.54
N LEU A 24 -20.05 -16.18 5.72
CA LEU A 24 -21.21 -17.03 6.06
C LEU A 24 -20.88 -18.08 7.13
N GLN A 25 -19.59 -18.39 7.28
CA GLN A 25 -19.07 -19.39 8.22
C GLN A 25 -17.77 -18.85 8.83
N PRO A 26 -17.87 -17.86 9.72
CA PRO A 26 -16.70 -17.21 10.30
C PRO A 26 -15.80 -18.21 11.03
N LEU A 27 -14.53 -17.83 11.14
CA LEU A 27 -13.47 -18.64 11.71
C LEU A 27 -13.14 -18.13 13.12
N PHE A 28 -13.20 -19.01 14.12
CA PHE A 28 -12.85 -18.68 15.49
C PHE A 28 -11.43 -19.11 15.84
N SER A 29 -10.70 -18.22 16.51
CA SER A 29 -9.38 -18.48 17.04
C SER A 29 -9.27 -17.96 18.48
N TRP A 30 -8.40 -18.58 19.29
CA TRP A 30 -8.08 -18.10 20.64
C TRP A 30 -6.64 -18.44 21.02
N LYS A 31 -6.05 -17.57 21.85
CA LYS A 31 -4.77 -17.85 22.51
C LYS A 31 -5.00 -18.53 23.85
N LEU A 32 -3.96 -19.16 24.40
CA LEU A 32 -4.01 -19.89 25.66
C LEU A 32 -2.95 -19.39 26.62
N ASN A 33 -3.33 -19.15 27.88
CA ASN A 33 -2.41 -18.82 28.97
C ASN A 33 -2.36 -19.97 29.98
N ALA A 34 -1.23 -20.16 30.63
CA ALA A 34 -1.04 -21.18 31.65
C ALA A 34 0.03 -20.77 32.66
N SER A 35 -0.16 -21.11 33.94
CA SER A 35 0.83 -20.85 34.99
C SER A 35 1.93 -21.92 35.07
N LEU A 36 1.75 -23.06 34.40
CA LEU A 36 2.68 -24.19 34.38
C LEU A 36 3.34 -24.32 33.01
N ARG A 37 4.52 -24.95 32.98
CA ARG A 37 5.22 -25.31 31.73
C ARG A 37 4.56 -26.51 31.04
N ALA A 38 4.88 -26.70 29.76
CA ALA A 38 4.49 -27.83 28.92
C ALA A 38 2.98 -28.11 28.90
N GLN A 39 2.17 -27.03 28.87
CA GLN A 39 0.72 -27.10 28.86
C GLN A 39 0.20 -27.11 27.43
N ARG A 40 -0.88 -27.85 27.20
CA ARG A 40 -1.53 -28.01 25.89
C ARG A 40 -3.03 -28.15 26.04
N GLN A 41 -3.75 -27.87 24.96
CA GLN A 41 -5.17 -28.17 24.83
C GLN A 41 -5.39 -29.62 24.41
N SER A 42 -6.45 -30.25 24.90
CA SER A 42 -6.91 -31.57 24.45
C SER A 42 -8.34 -31.57 23.88
N ALA A 43 -9.13 -30.55 24.22
CA ALA A 43 -10.48 -30.36 23.71
C ALA A 43 -10.94 -28.91 23.86
N TYR A 44 -11.99 -28.53 23.13
CA TYR A 44 -12.71 -27.26 23.28
C TYR A 44 -14.22 -27.45 23.17
N ARG A 45 -14.99 -26.43 23.57
CA ARG A 45 -16.42 -26.27 23.27
C ARG A 45 -16.72 -24.79 23.06
N ILE A 46 -17.38 -24.46 21.96
CA ILE A 46 -17.80 -23.12 21.58
C ILE A 46 -19.32 -23.04 21.66
N ILE A 47 -19.83 -21.95 22.22
CA ILE A 47 -21.25 -21.60 22.15
C ILE A 47 -21.43 -20.21 21.54
N VAL A 48 -22.44 -20.06 20.67
CA VAL A 48 -22.78 -18.82 19.97
C VAL A 48 -24.27 -18.52 20.15
N GLY A 49 -24.61 -17.27 20.41
CA GLY A 49 -26.01 -16.82 20.54
C GLY A 49 -26.17 -15.33 20.25
N THR A 50 -27.41 -14.85 20.17
CA THR A 50 -27.73 -13.43 19.87
C THR A 50 -28.08 -12.61 21.12
N ASN A 51 -28.00 -13.20 22.31
CA ASN A 51 -28.27 -12.52 23.58
C ASN A 51 -27.10 -12.74 24.54
N GLU A 52 -26.35 -11.67 24.80
CA GLU A 52 -25.15 -11.70 25.64
C GLU A 52 -25.44 -12.21 27.06
N GLU A 53 -26.50 -11.70 27.70
CA GLU A 53 -26.85 -12.06 29.09
C GLU A 53 -27.15 -13.55 29.23
N ARG A 54 -27.92 -14.11 28.29
CA ARG A 54 -28.23 -15.55 28.28
C ARG A 54 -26.97 -16.38 28.00
N LEU A 55 -26.13 -15.96 27.05
CA LEU A 55 -24.88 -16.65 26.74
C LEU A 55 -23.91 -16.64 27.94
N ARG A 56 -23.86 -15.52 28.69
CA ARG A 56 -23.03 -15.39 29.90
C ARG A 56 -23.35 -16.48 30.93
N TYR A 57 -24.62 -16.87 31.06
CA TYR A 57 -25.10 -17.92 31.98
C TYR A 57 -25.28 -19.31 31.34
N ASP A 58 -24.74 -19.56 30.14
CA ASP A 58 -24.87 -20.82 29.41
C ASP A 58 -26.35 -21.19 29.11
N LEU A 59 -27.21 -20.19 28.91
CA LEU A 59 -28.63 -20.38 28.64
C LEU A 59 -28.93 -20.20 27.14
N GLY A 60 -29.49 -21.24 26.51
CA GLY A 60 -29.94 -21.16 25.11
C GLY A 60 -31.19 -20.28 24.93
N PRO A 61 -31.74 -20.18 23.70
CA PRO A 61 -31.32 -20.91 22.51
C PRO A 61 -29.95 -20.44 22.00
N PHE A 62 -29.10 -21.39 21.62
CA PHE A 62 -27.83 -21.11 20.94
C PHE A 62 -28.04 -21.18 19.42
N CYS A 63 -27.37 -20.29 18.69
CA CYS A 63 -27.21 -20.39 17.24
C CYS A 63 -26.27 -21.56 16.89
N TRP A 64 -25.30 -21.82 17.77
CA TRP A 64 -24.37 -22.93 17.68
C TRP A 64 -23.90 -23.40 19.07
N ASP A 65 -23.76 -24.70 19.22
CA ASP A 65 -23.03 -25.35 20.31
C ASP A 65 -22.20 -26.46 19.67
N SER A 66 -20.88 -26.40 19.79
CA SER A 66 -19.99 -27.35 19.14
C SER A 66 -19.99 -28.73 19.81
N ASP A 67 -20.66 -28.88 20.95
CA ASP A 67 -20.37 -29.91 21.95
C ASP A 67 -18.87 -29.91 22.35
N LYS A 68 -18.44 -30.87 23.17
CA LYS A 68 -17.02 -31.07 23.47
C LYS A 68 -16.32 -31.73 22.28
N VAL A 69 -15.49 -30.98 21.58
CA VAL A 69 -14.67 -31.45 20.45
C VAL A 69 -13.28 -31.85 20.96
N LYS A 70 -12.86 -33.10 20.72
CA LYS A 70 -11.49 -33.56 21.06
C LYS A 70 -10.51 -33.09 19.99
N SER A 71 -9.84 -31.98 20.26
CA SER A 71 -8.85 -31.37 19.36
C SER A 71 -7.93 -30.42 20.14
N ASP A 72 -6.67 -30.37 19.73
CA ASP A 72 -5.67 -29.39 20.16
C ASP A 72 -5.70 -28.13 19.30
N GLU A 73 -6.53 -28.06 18.24
CA GLU A 73 -6.59 -26.89 17.37
C GLU A 73 -7.25 -25.69 18.07
N THR A 74 -6.65 -24.52 17.85
CA THR A 74 -7.06 -23.23 18.43
C THR A 74 -7.20 -22.14 17.38
N LEU A 75 -6.98 -22.48 16.10
CA LEU A 75 -6.94 -21.56 14.97
C LEU A 75 -7.98 -21.97 13.94
N GLN A 76 -8.62 -20.98 13.32
CA GLN A 76 -9.53 -21.14 12.18
C GLN A 76 -10.64 -22.19 12.39
N ILE A 77 -11.21 -22.25 13.59
CA ILE A 77 -12.32 -23.16 13.90
C ILE A 77 -13.59 -22.62 13.25
N ARG A 78 -13.97 -23.23 12.13
CA ARG A 78 -15.13 -22.81 11.34
C ARG A 78 -16.44 -22.94 12.12
N TYR A 79 -17.24 -21.88 12.08
CA TYR A 79 -18.61 -21.87 12.59
C TYR A 79 -19.45 -22.99 11.92
N GLY A 80 -20.00 -23.87 12.76
CA GLY A 80 -20.81 -25.02 12.34
C GLY A 80 -22.29 -24.93 12.72
N GLY A 81 -22.79 -23.73 13.01
CA GLY A 81 -24.14 -23.51 13.51
C GLY A 81 -25.20 -23.25 12.44
N SER A 82 -26.32 -22.69 12.90
CA SER A 82 -27.42 -22.26 12.01
C SER A 82 -26.98 -21.11 11.09
N PRO A 83 -27.54 -20.97 9.88
CA PRO A 83 -27.21 -19.87 8.97
C PRO A 83 -27.25 -18.50 9.67
N LEU A 84 -26.24 -17.67 9.43
CA LEU A 84 -26.16 -16.32 9.96
C LEU A 84 -27.10 -15.39 9.19
N ALA A 85 -27.62 -14.37 9.87
CA ALA A 85 -28.45 -13.31 9.29
C ALA A 85 -27.61 -12.05 9.06
N SER A 86 -27.99 -11.22 8.08
CA SER A 86 -27.31 -9.96 7.77
C SER A 86 -27.59 -8.86 8.79
N GLY A 87 -26.57 -8.08 9.16
CA GLY A 87 -26.64 -7.01 10.15
C GLY A 87 -27.00 -7.50 11.56
N GLN A 88 -26.67 -8.76 11.90
CA GLN A 88 -27.01 -9.36 13.18
C GLN A 88 -25.78 -9.43 14.06
N HIS A 89 -25.94 -8.96 15.29
CA HIS A 89 -24.93 -9.08 16.34
C HIS A 89 -24.95 -10.47 16.96
N TYR A 90 -23.79 -11.12 17.06
CA TYR A 90 -23.59 -12.43 17.64
C TYR A 90 -22.56 -12.38 18.76
N TYR A 91 -22.83 -13.12 19.83
CA TYR A 91 -21.95 -13.30 20.97
C TYR A 91 -21.44 -14.73 20.99
N TRP A 92 -20.18 -14.93 21.36
CA TRP A 92 -19.61 -16.26 21.49
C TRP A 92 -18.62 -16.34 22.65
N LYS A 93 -18.39 -17.56 23.14
CA LYS A 93 -17.34 -17.86 24.13
C LYS A 93 -16.87 -19.30 23.99
N VAL A 94 -15.69 -19.59 24.52
CA VAL A 94 -15.05 -20.90 24.44
C VAL A 94 -14.61 -21.39 25.83
N ILE A 95 -14.74 -22.69 26.07
CA ILE A 95 -14.11 -23.39 27.20
C ILE A 95 -13.20 -24.50 26.65
N VAL A 96 -12.09 -24.73 27.32
CA VAL A 96 -11.03 -25.65 26.87
C VAL A 96 -10.69 -26.68 27.95
N TRP A 97 -10.05 -27.77 27.55
CA TRP A 97 -9.52 -28.80 28.45
C TRP A 97 -8.01 -28.93 28.28
N ASP A 98 -7.29 -29.07 29.39
CA ASP A 98 -5.84 -29.27 29.40
C ASP A 98 -5.42 -30.67 28.92
N GLY A 99 -4.12 -30.92 28.84
CA GLY A 99 -3.54 -32.20 28.42
C GLY A 99 -3.87 -33.40 29.32
N GLU A 100 -4.33 -33.17 30.55
CA GLU A 100 -4.79 -34.21 31.50
C GLU A 100 -6.31 -34.45 31.39
N GLY A 101 -7.01 -33.63 30.60
CA GLY A 101 -8.45 -33.72 30.41
C GLY A 101 -9.27 -32.98 31.46
N ASN A 102 -8.66 -32.09 32.26
CA ASN A 102 -9.36 -31.19 33.17
C ASN A 102 -9.88 -29.97 32.41
N ALA A 103 -11.13 -29.57 32.67
CA ALA A 103 -11.69 -28.35 32.07
C ALA A 103 -11.07 -27.11 32.70
N ALA A 104 -10.90 -26.04 31.92
CA ALA A 104 -10.57 -24.71 32.43
C ALA A 104 -11.51 -24.30 33.58
N ALA A 105 -11.01 -23.49 34.51
CA ALA A 105 -11.78 -23.11 35.69
C ALA A 105 -13.04 -22.31 35.35
N GLU A 106 -12.99 -21.54 34.26
CA GLU A 106 -14.03 -20.65 33.79
C GLU A 106 -14.10 -20.71 32.27
N TRP A 107 -15.21 -20.27 31.70
CA TRP A 107 -15.29 -19.95 30.27
C TRP A 107 -14.41 -18.73 29.95
N SER A 108 -14.06 -18.54 28.68
CA SER A 108 -13.55 -17.26 28.23
C SER A 108 -14.53 -16.12 28.56
N PRO A 109 -14.05 -14.86 28.60
CA PRO A 109 -14.92 -13.71 28.41
C PRO A 109 -15.80 -13.89 27.15
N VAL A 110 -16.99 -13.28 27.18
CA VAL A 110 -17.86 -13.23 25.99
C VAL A 110 -17.22 -12.28 24.99
N ALA A 111 -16.94 -12.78 23.79
CA ALA A 111 -16.55 -12.01 22.63
C ALA A 111 -17.76 -11.86 21.70
N TRP A 112 -17.64 -11.01 20.68
CA TRP A 112 -18.72 -10.78 19.74
C TRP A 112 -18.20 -10.55 18.32
N PHE A 113 -19.10 -10.72 17.36
CA PHE A 113 -18.93 -10.29 15.98
C PHE A 113 -20.30 -9.86 15.45
N GLU A 114 -20.30 -8.93 14.50
CA GLU A 114 -21.53 -8.49 13.84
C GLU A 114 -21.40 -8.70 12.34
N THR A 115 -22.39 -9.34 11.72
CA THR A 115 -22.40 -9.57 10.28
C THR A 115 -22.72 -8.30 9.51
N GLY A 116 -22.12 -8.13 8.34
CA GLY A 116 -22.48 -7.11 7.37
C GLY A 116 -23.74 -7.51 6.60
N LEU A 117 -23.83 -7.05 5.34
CA LEU A 117 -24.81 -7.56 4.39
C LEU A 117 -24.21 -8.79 3.70
N LEU A 118 -24.71 -9.99 4.03
CA LEU A 118 -24.14 -11.27 3.61
C LEU A 118 -24.49 -11.62 2.16
N HIS A 119 -25.58 -11.08 1.64
CA HIS A 119 -26.08 -11.37 0.30
C HIS A 119 -26.32 -10.10 -0.51
N SER A 120 -26.15 -10.21 -1.84
CA SER A 120 -26.37 -9.09 -2.76
C SER A 120 -27.79 -8.52 -2.69
N GLU A 121 -28.77 -9.38 -2.43
CA GLU A 121 -30.18 -9.07 -2.28
C GLU A 121 -30.54 -8.38 -0.95
N ASP A 122 -29.63 -8.37 0.04
CA ASP A 122 -29.83 -7.65 1.30
C ASP A 122 -29.62 -6.14 1.14
N TRP A 123 -29.02 -5.72 0.02
CA TRP A 123 -28.92 -4.32 -0.37
C TRP A 123 -30.28 -3.81 -0.86
N GLN A 124 -30.80 -2.80 -0.17
CA GLN A 124 -32.05 -2.11 -0.51
C GLN A 124 -31.79 -0.79 -1.25
N GLY A 125 -30.54 -0.33 -1.27
CA GLY A 125 -30.13 0.91 -1.93
C GLY A 125 -29.96 0.80 -3.44
N GLU A 126 -29.93 1.95 -4.09
CA GLU A 126 -29.59 2.13 -5.49
C GLU A 126 -28.19 2.75 -5.59
N TRP A 127 -27.44 2.40 -6.62
CA TRP A 127 -26.18 3.09 -6.93
C TRP A 127 -26.49 4.53 -7.38
N ILE A 128 -25.98 5.50 -6.62
CA ILE A 128 -26.14 6.93 -6.86
C ILE A 128 -24.77 7.61 -6.91
N GLY A 129 -24.69 8.79 -7.52
CA GLY A 129 -23.47 9.58 -7.58
C GLY A 129 -23.75 11.03 -7.94
N GLY A 130 -22.67 11.77 -8.19
CA GLY A 130 -22.72 13.18 -8.56
C GLY A 130 -23.46 13.44 -9.87
N ASN A 131 -23.84 14.70 -10.07
CA ASN A 131 -24.43 15.18 -11.31
C ASN A 131 -23.65 16.39 -11.83
N THR A 132 -22.31 16.30 -11.85
CA THR A 132 -21.45 17.39 -12.30
C THR A 132 -21.85 17.82 -13.70
N ARG A 133 -22.32 19.06 -13.84
CA ARG A 133 -22.90 19.57 -15.10
C ARG A 133 -21.93 20.39 -15.93
N THR A 134 -20.86 20.88 -15.33
CA THR A 134 -20.00 21.92 -15.91
C THR A 134 -18.64 21.37 -16.28
N ASN A 135 -18.28 21.48 -17.56
CA ASN A 135 -16.91 21.31 -18.01
C ASN A 135 -16.33 22.69 -18.33
N PRO A 136 -15.18 23.12 -17.75
CA PRO A 136 -14.63 24.44 -18.05
C PRO A 136 -14.10 24.61 -19.49
N LEU A 137 -14.16 23.60 -20.38
CA LEU A 137 -13.96 23.82 -21.83
C LEU A 137 -15.28 24.04 -22.59
N ASP A 138 -16.44 23.92 -21.95
CA ASP A 138 -17.73 24.13 -22.59
C ASP A 138 -17.79 25.54 -23.21
N GLY A 139 -18.16 25.60 -24.49
CA GLY A 139 -18.17 26.81 -25.30
C GLY A 139 -16.81 27.29 -25.82
N GLY A 140 -15.70 26.61 -25.47
CA GLY A 140 -14.36 26.96 -25.94
C GLY A 140 -14.11 26.62 -27.42
N THR A 141 -13.01 27.13 -27.99
CA THR A 141 -12.64 26.86 -29.39
C THR A 141 -11.21 26.37 -29.54
N TRP A 142 -11.02 25.39 -30.42
CA TRP A 142 -9.70 24.93 -30.84
C TRP A 142 -9.11 25.93 -31.82
N ILE A 143 -7.90 26.40 -31.56
CA ILE A 143 -7.19 27.36 -32.41
C ILE A 143 -5.97 26.74 -33.08
N GLY A 144 -5.67 27.22 -34.28
CA GLY A 144 -4.59 26.77 -35.13
C GLY A 144 -3.90 27.91 -35.87
N GLN A 145 -3.05 27.54 -36.81
CA GLN A 145 -2.28 28.44 -37.67
C GLN A 145 -2.94 28.65 -39.04
N PRO A 146 -2.91 29.87 -39.61
CA PRO A 146 -3.43 30.15 -40.95
C PRO A 146 -2.47 29.75 -42.09
N PHE A 147 -1.25 29.32 -41.78
CA PHE A 147 -0.20 29.04 -42.74
C PHE A 147 0.15 27.55 -42.83
N ALA A 148 0.51 27.10 -44.02
CA ALA A 148 1.04 25.76 -44.22
C ALA A 148 2.42 25.64 -43.55
N LEU A 149 2.66 24.52 -42.88
CA LEU A 149 3.96 24.20 -42.30
C LEU A 149 4.77 23.35 -43.30
N PRO A 150 6.09 23.54 -43.40
CA PRO A 150 6.93 22.71 -44.26
C PRO A 150 6.81 21.23 -43.84
N VAL A 151 6.35 20.37 -44.76
CA VAL A 151 6.23 18.93 -44.51
C VAL A 151 7.62 18.28 -44.64
N GLY A 152 8.09 17.62 -43.58
CA GLY A 152 9.30 16.78 -43.64
C GLY A 152 10.64 17.46 -43.33
N GLU A 153 10.65 18.68 -42.76
CA GLU A 153 11.89 19.23 -42.19
C GLU A 153 12.11 18.68 -40.77
N THR A 154 13.20 17.93 -40.60
CA THR A 154 13.75 17.61 -39.28
C THR A 154 14.73 18.71 -38.87
N PRO A 155 14.58 19.32 -37.68
CA PRO A 155 13.59 19.01 -36.65
C PRO A 155 12.22 19.67 -36.88
N ALA A 156 11.17 19.03 -36.35
CA ALA A 156 9.81 19.57 -36.29
C ALA A 156 9.83 21.01 -35.71
N ARG A 157 9.27 21.98 -36.43
CA ARG A 157 9.24 23.39 -36.00
C ARG A 157 8.01 23.67 -35.14
N SER A 158 8.14 24.08 -33.87
CA SER A 158 6.98 24.42 -33.04
C SER A 158 6.13 25.59 -33.60
N ILE A 159 4.85 25.59 -33.24
CA ILE A 159 3.87 26.66 -33.41
C ILE A 159 3.78 27.39 -32.07
N TYR A 160 3.82 28.72 -32.12
CA TYR A 160 3.83 29.57 -30.94
C TYR A 160 2.54 30.38 -30.92
N TYR A 161 1.68 30.14 -29.94
CA TYR A 161 0.46 30.90 -29.67
C TYR A 161 0.72 31.88 -28.53
N ARG A 162 0.21 33.11 -28.66
CA ARG A 162 0.45 34.18 -27.70
C ARG A 162 -0.76 35.09 -27.56
N LYS A 163 -1.08 35.48 -26.33
CA LYS A 163 -2.04 36.52 -25.98
C LYS A 163 -1.45 37.41 -24.89
N VAL A 164 -1.43 38.72 -25.14
CA VAL A 164 -1.09 39.70 -24.12
C VAL A 164 -2.38 40.28 -23.55
N LEU A 165 -2.50 40.25 -22.23
CA LEU A 165 -3.57 40.89 -21.48
C LEU A 165 -2.98 41.98 -20.59
N HIS A 166 -3.72 43.05 -20.36
CA HIS A 166 -3.28 44.18 -19.55
C HIS A 166 -4.13 44.27 -18.29
N LEU A 167 -3.55 43.87 -17.15
CA LEU A 167 -4.12 44.13 -15.84
C LEU A 167 -3.82 45.60 -15.49
N SER A 168 -4.76 46.50 -15.77
CA SER A 168 -4.58 47.95 -15.47
C SER A 168 -4.72 48.24 -13.97
N ALA A 169 -4.34 49.45 -13.53
CA ALA A 169 -4.63 49.92 -12.17
C ALA A 169 -6.14 50.10 -11.89
N ASP A 170 -6.97 50.16 -12.94
CA ASP A 170 -8.43 50.17 -12.84
C ASP A 170 -9.02 48.74 -12.83
N HIS A 171 -8.22 47.72 -13.18
CA HIS A 171 -8.56 46.31 -12.94
C HIS A 171 -8.31 45.98 -11.47
N LYS A 172 -9.27 45.27 -10.90
CA LYS A 172 -9.27 44.89 -9.49
C LYS A 172 -8.17 43.87 -9.24
N ALA A 173 -7.67 43.77 -8.02
CA ALA A 173 -6.63 42.80 -7.69
C ALA A 173 -7.11 41.38 -8.08
N VAL A 174 -6.29 40.67 -8.85
CA VAL A 174 -6.55 39.28 -9.21
C VAL A 174 -6.38 38.45 -7.96
N ARG A 175 -7.47 37.84 -7.54
CA ARG A 175 -7.56 36.98 -6.36
C ARG A 175 -7.10 35.56 -6.70
N GLN A 176 -7.43 35.07 -7.89
CA GLN A 176 -7.05 33.73 -8.34
C GLN A 176 -7.02 33.65 -9.87
N ALA A 177 -6.08 32.90 -10.42
CA ALA A 177 -5.95 32.68 -11.85
C ALA A 177 -5.80 31.19 -12.16
N LEU A 178 -6.71 30.63 -12.97
CA LEU A 178 -6.82 29.20 -13.25
C LEU A 178 -6.66 28.92 -14.74
N PHE A 179 -5.84 27.92 -15.08
CA PHE A 179 -5.70 27.43 -16.44
C PHE A 179 -6.29 26.04 -16.57
N TYR A 180 -6.99 25.85 -17.68
CA TYR A 180 -7.48 24.57 -18.13
C TYR A 180 -7.27 24.42 -19.63
N GLY A 181 -6.79 23.27 -20.09
CA GLY A 181 -6.61 23.10 -21.53
C GLY A 181 -5.74 21.94 -21.95
N THR A 182 -5.61 21.81 -23.26
CA THR A 182 -4.82 20.76 -23.91
C THR A 182 -4.40 21.20 -25.31
N CYS A 183 -3.56 20.41 -25.94
CA CYS A 183 -3.20 20.57 -27.33
C CYS A 183 -3.17 19.22 -28.03
N GLY A 184 -3.57 19.21 -29.30
CA GLY A 184 -3.50 18.06 -30.20
C GLY A 184 -2.12 17.44 -30.40
N THR A 185 -1.07 18.16 -30.00
CA THR A 185 0.34 17.79 -30.11
C THR A 185 1.07 18.11 -28.81
N PRO A 186 2.31 17.64 -28.62
CA PRO A 186 3.15 18.07 -27.50
C PRO A 186 3.17 19.57 -27.34
N PHE A 187 2.96 20.05 -26.11
CA PHE A 187 2.85 21.48 -25.86
C PHE A 187 3.44 21.91 -24.52
N ILE A 188 3.75 23.19 -24.40
CA ILE A 188 4.17 23.86 -23.17
C ILE A 188 3.40 25.17 -23.06
N VAL A 189 2.74 25.38 -21.91
CA VAL A 189 2.05 26.62 -21.59
C VAL A 189 2.91 27.46 -20.66
N TYR A 190 2.99 28.74 -20.96
CA TYR A 190 3.76 29.73 -20.22
C TYR A 190 2.89 30.90 -19.80
N VAL A 191 3.21 31.45 -18.63
CA VAL A 191 2.75 32.76 -18.16
C VAL A 191 3.98 33.58 -17.84
N ASN A 192 4.16 34.71 -18.54
CA ASN A 192 5.30 35.62 -18.36
C ASN A 192 6.66 34.91 -18.43
N GLY A 193 6.81 33.98 -19.38
CA GLY A 193 8.01 33.17 -19.56
C GLY A 193 8.17 31.99 -18.60
N SER A 194 7.37 31.90 -17.54
CA SER A 194 7.37 30.77 -16.61
C SER A 194 6.47 29.64 -17.13
N THR A 195 6.98 28.42 -17.19
CA THR A 195 6.17 27.24 -17.51
C THR A 195 5.14 26.99 -16.42
N ILE A 196 3.88 26.79 -16.81
CA ILE A 196 2.78 26.43 -15.90
C ILE A 196 2.19 25.06 -16.19
N ALA A 197 2.31 24.57 -17.43
CA ALA A 197 1.86 23.24 -17.85
C ALA A 197 2.70 22.75 -19.03
N LYS A 198 2.93 21.44 -19.14
CA LYS A 198 3.72 20.84 -20.23
C LYS A 198 3.26 19.40 -20.50
N LEU A 199 2.98 19.07 -21.76
CA LEU A 199 2.65 17.69 -22.14
C LEU A 199 3.84 16.75 -21.91
N ASN A 200 3.54 15.62 -21.29
CA ASN A 200 4.45 14.51 -21.09
C ASN A 200 4.41 13.53 -22.28
N VAL A 201 5.41 13.62 -23.15
CA VAL A 201 5.46 12.85 -24.42
C VAL A 201 5.96 11.41 -24.27
N ARG A 202 6.58 11.05 -23.14
CA ARG A 202 7.25 9.75 -22.98
C ARG A 202 6.28 8.62 -22.62
N TRP A 203 5.19 8.91 -21.91
CA TRP A 203 4.18 7.93 -21.48
C TRP A 203 2.79 8.17 -22.06
N LYS A 204 2.72 8.63 -23.32
CA LYS A 204 1.49 8.75 -24.10
C LYS A 204 0.42 9.66 -23.49
N GLN A 205 0.78 10.70 -22.71
CA GLN A 205 -0.16 11.80 -22.52
C GLN A 205 -0.49 12.33 -23.92
N ASP A 206 -1.78 12.42 -24.21
CA ASP A 206 -2.29 12.86 -25.50
C ASP A 206 -3.27 13.99 -25.29
N TYR A 207 -3.82 14.49 -26.40
CA TYR A 207 -4.75 15.60 -26.35
C TYR A 207 -6.06 15.28 -25.63
N THR A 208 -6.40 13.99 -25.42
CA THR A 208 -7.61 13.56 -24.72
C THR A 208 -7.50 13.66 -23.20
N SER A 209 -6.33 14.03 -22.67
CA SER A 209 -6.05 14.17 -21.24
C SER A 209 -5.67 15.62 -20.90
N PRO A 210 -6.65 16.53 -20.79
CA PRO A 210 -6.39 17.95 -20.59
C PRO A 210 -5.88 18.21 -19.17
N PHE A 211 -5.10 19.28 -18.99
CA PHE A 211 -4.77 19.78 -17.65
C PHE A 211 -6.06 20.20 -16.95
N VAL A 212 -6.26 19.68 -15.73
CA VAL A 212 -7.55 19.72 -15.05
C VAL A 212 -7.66 20.88 -14.07
N TYR A 213 -6.56 21.30 -13.44
CA TYR A 213 -6.51 22.48 -12.58
C TYR A 213 -5.06 22.99 -12.43
N ILE A 214 -4.75 24.15 -13.01
CA ILE A 214 -3.45 24.80 -12.81
C ILE A 214 -3.67 26.21 -12.26
N ASP A 215 -3.40 26.38 -10.96
CA ASP A 215 -3.36 27.70 -10.34
C ASP A 215 -2.05 28.41 -10.72
N PHE A 216 -2.15 29.46 -11.53
CA PHE A 216 -1.01 30.27 -11.98
C PHE A 216 -1.00 31.67 -11.38
N THR A 217 -1.82 31.94 -10.36
CA THR A 217 -1.91 33.25 -9.69
C THR A 217 -0.53 33.84 -9.35
N PRO A 218 0.44 33.08 -8.79
CA PRO A 218 1.75 33.62 -8.43
C PRO A 218 2.64 34.03 -9.62
N LYS A 219 2.23 33.72 -10.86
CA LYS A 219 2.99 34.03 -12.09
C LYS A 219 2.52 35.31 -12.76
N LEU A 220 1.41 35.90 -12.30
CA LEU A 220 0.92 37.16 -12.81
C LEU A 220 1.77 38.34 -12.31
N LEU A 221 1.88 39.35 -13.15
CA LEU A 221 2.54 40.62 -12.87
C LEU A 221 1.51 41.75 -12.90
N ASP A 222 1.83 42.87 -12.27
CA ASP A 222 1.06 44.11 -12.50
C ASP A 222 1.26 44.57 -13.95
N GLY A 223 0.20 45.05 -14.60
CA GLY A 223 0.27 45.53 -15.98
C GLY A 223 0.19 44.41 -17.03
N ALA A 224 1.14 44.41 -17.96
CA ALA A 224 1.08 43.53 -19.14
C ALA A 224 1.51 42.10 -18.78
N ASN A 225 0.66 41.14 -19.11
CA ASN A 225 0.88 39.72 -18.88
C ASN A 225 0.79 38.95 -20.20
N CYS A 226 1.70 38.01 -20.42
CA CYS A 226 1.75 37.20 -21.62
C CYS A 226 1.35 35.76 -21.31
N LEU A 227 0.21 35.32 -21.85
CA LEU A 227 -0.19 33.92 -21.94
C LEU A 227 0.37 33.35 -23.23
N ALA A 228 1.06 32.22 -23.17
CA ALA A 228 1.72 31.64 -24.33
C ALA A 228 1.61 30.12 -24.33
N CYS A 229 1.52 29.53 -25.52
CA CYS A 229 1.58 28.09 -25.73
C CYS A 229 2.54 27.79 -26.86
N GLU A 230 3.51 26.93 -26.62
CA GLU A 230 4.37 26.34 -27.64
C GLU A 230 3.85 24.94 -27.93
N ALA A 231 3.40 24.68 -29.15
CA ALA A 231 2.94 23.37 -29.58
C ALA A 231 3.86 22.81 -30.67
N GLU A 232 4.33 21.57 -30.53
CA GLU A 232 5.12 20.92 -31.57
C GLU A 232 4.28 20.75 -32.84
N ASN A 233 4.87 21.13 -33.97
CA ASN A 233 4.30 20.81 -35.27
C ASN A 233 4.59 19.36 -35.61
N THR A 234 3.59 18.51 -35.47
CA THR A 234 3.67 17.14 -35.97
C THR A 234 3.04 17.06 -37.35
N ALA A 235 3.28 15.99 -38.11
CA ALA A 235 2.56 15.73 -39.36
C ALA A 235 1.04 15.50 -39.15
N SER A 236 0.54 15.60 -37.90
CA SER A 236 -0.86 15.45 -37.55
C SER A 236 -1.69 16.64 -38.05
N PRO A 237 -2.82 16.42 -38.73
CA PRO A 237 -3.78 17.48 -39.06
C PRO A 237 -4.52 18.03 -37.83
N TYR A 238 -4.20 17.53 -36.62
CA TYR A 238 -4.93 17.78 -35.38
C TYR A 238 -4.19 18.68 -34.38
N ALA A 239 -3.18 19.47 -34.79
CA ALA A 239 -2.36 20.32 -33.93
C ALA A 239 -3.06 21.59 -33.39
N GLY A 240 -4.31 21.47 -32.93
CA GLY A 240 -5.05 22.57 -32.33
C GLY A 240 -4.70 22.77 -30.86
N PHE A 241 -4.65 24.01 -30.39
CA PHE A 241 -4.59 24.36 -28.97
C PHE A 241 -5.98 24.79 -28.50
N ILE A 242 -6.41 24.29 -27.34
CA ILE A 242 -7.59 24.79 -26.65
C ILE A 242 -7.23 25.10 -25.20
N GLY A 243 -7.64 26.27 -24.73
CA GLY A 243 -7.35 26.72 -23.37
C GLY A 243 -8.39 27.71 -22.87
N ARG A 244 -8.72 27.59 -21.59
CA ARG A 244 -9.48 28.57 -20.81
C ARG A 244 -8.58 29.09 -19.68
N PHE A 245 -8.44 30.41 -19.61
CA PHE A 245 -7.76 31.09 -18.52
C PHE A 245 -8.79 31.94 -17.77
N GLU A 246 -9.03 31.61 -16.50
CA GLU A 246 -9.98 32.34 -15.66
C GLU A 246 -9.22 33.25 -14.70
N LEU A 247 -9.60 34.52 -14.61
CA LEU A 247 -9.07 35.52 -13.68
C LEU A 247 -10.19 35.95 -12.74
N HIS A 248 -10.16 35.46 -11.51
CA HIS A 248 -11.11 35.81 -10.46
C HIS A 248 -10.58 37.00 -9.66
N TYR A 249 -11.40 38.02 -9.45
CA TYR A 249 -11.02 39.27 -8.76
C TYR A 249 -11.53 39.32 -7.32
N GLU A 250 -10.95 40.21 -6.51
CA GLU A 250 -11.31 40.38 -5.09
C GLU A 250 -12.77 40.79 -4.85
N ASP A 251 -13.40 41.49 -5.78
CA ASP A 251 -14.78 41.95 -5.64
C ASP A 251 -15.84 40.93 -6.06
N GLY A 252 -15.39 39.70 -6.39
CA GLY A 252 -16.25 38.61 -6.85
C GLY A 252 -16.56 38.60 -8.35
N THR A 253 -16.07 39.57 -9.13
CA THR A 253 -16.11 39.49 -10.60
C THR A 253 -15.03 38.55 -11.12
N TYR A 254 -15.17 38.09 -12.36
CA TYR A 254 -14.13 37.31 -13.04
C TYR A 254 -14.08 37.63 -14.54
N GLU A 255 -12.93 37.38 -15.15
CA GLU A 255 -12.67 37.47 -16.59
C GLU A 255 -12.29 36.08 -17.12
N ILE A 256 -12.86 35.69 -18.27
CA ILE A 256 -12.46 34.48 -19.00
C ILE A 256 -11.70 34.91 -20.25
N VAL A 257 -10.51 34.35 -20.43
CA VAL A 257 -9.72 34.44 -21.66
C VAL A 257 -9.64 33.06 -22.28
N ASP A 258 -10.53 32.79 -23.23
CA ASP A 258 -10.52 31.54 -24.00
C ASP A 258 -9.57 31.65 -25.20
N THR A 259 -9.13 30.50 -25.71
CA THR A 259 -8.51 30.40 -27.03
C THR A 259 -9.52 30.76 -28.12
N ASP A 260 -9.18 31.76 -28.93
CA ASP A 260 -9.99 32.26 -30.04
C ASP A 260 -9.11 32.91 -31.14
N SER A 261 -9.74 33.55 -32.14
CA SER A 261 -9.02 34.19 -33.26
C SER A 261 -8.26 35.47 -32.89
N THR A 262 -8.39 35.95 -31.65
CA THR A 262 -7.64 37.13 -31.15
C THR A 262 -6.27 36.77 -30.60
N TRP A 263 -5.96 35.48 -30.47
CA TRP A 263 -4.61 35.00 -30.19
C TRP A 263 -3.71 35.21 -31.40
N SER A 264 -2.45 35.55 -31.15
CA SER A 264 -1.40 35.64 -32.17
C SER A 264 -0.72 34.29 -32.33
N VAL A 265 -0.35 33.92 -33.55
CA VAL A 265 0.33 32.68 -33.88
C VAL A 265 1.54 32.93 -34.78
N SER A 266 2.63 32.20 -34.54
CA SER A 266 3.86 32.23 -35.34
C SER A 266 4.51 30.85 -35.45
N ASN A 267 5.38 30.64 -36.44
CA ASN A 267 6.20 29.42 -36.60
C ASN A 267 7.70 29.68 -36.36
N ARG A 268 8.04 30.83 -35.75
CA ARG A 268 9.41 31.21 -35.40
C ARG A 268 9.50 31.46 -33.90
N ALA A 269 10.38 30.72 -33.22
CA ALA A 269 10.83 31.11 -31.89
C ALA A 269 11.79 32.29 -32.06
N ILE A 270 11.39 33.43 -31.53
CA ILE A 270 12.27 34.59 -31.36
C ILE A 270 12.59 34.75 -29.88
N ASP A 271 13.70 35.41 -29.56
CA ASP A 271 14.03 35.69 -28.16
C ASP A 271 12.93 36.52 -27.49
N GLY A 272 12.54 36.11 -26.28
CA GLY A 272 11.55 36.85 -25.49
C GLY A 272 10.09 36.69 -25.91
N TRP A 273 9.73 35.84 -26.89
CA TRP A 273 8.35 35.71 -27.39
C TRP A 273 7.28 35.40 -26.32
N LYS A 274 7.70 34.83 -25.18
CA LYS A 274 6.86 34.51 -24.01
C LYS A 274 6.62 35.69 -23.04
N LEU A 275 7.19 36.86 -23.34
CA LEU A 275 7.11 38.06 -22.52
C LEU A 275 6.18 39.09 -23.17
N ALA A 276 5.54 39.93 -22.36
CA ALA A 276 4.59 40.93 -22.84
C ALA A 276 5.26 42.00 -23.74
N ASP A 277 6.48 42.40 -23.40
CA ASP A 277 7.19 43.52 -24.05
C ASP A 277 7.95 43.12 -25.33
N SER A 278 7.81 41.87 -25.79
CA SER A 278 8.46 41.38 -27.01
C SER A 278 7.82 42.00 -28.26
N ILE A 279 8.59 42.87 -28.95
CA ILE A 279 8.15 43.65 -30.12
C ILE A 279 8.28 42.92 -31.47
N ASP A 280 9.08 41.86 -31.55
CA ASP A 280 9.46 41.22 -32.83
C ASP A 280 8.64 39.96 -33.16
N PHE A 281 7.54 39.69 -32.46
CA PHE A 281 6.70 38.49 -32.71
C PHE A 281 6.00 38.62 -34.07
N ASP A 282 6.50 37.89 -35.08
CA ASP A 282 5.95 37.79 -36.44
C ASP A 282 4.56 37.13 -36.40
N ALA A 283 3.59 37.93 -35.95
CA ALA A 283 2.28 37.51 -35.50
C ALA A 283 1.25 37.54 -36.64
N GLN A 284 0.62 36.40 -36.87
CA GLN A 284 -0.66 36.32 -37.58
C GLN A 284 -1.77 36.03 -36.58
N SER A 285 -3.03 36.32 -36.91
CA SER A 285 -4.16 35.88 -36.08
C SER A 285 -4.31 34.37 -36.15
N ALA A 286 -4.58 33.74 -35.00
CA ALA A 286 -4.95 32.34 -34.95
C ALA A 286 -6.28 32.10 -35.68
N VAL A 287 -6.47 30.90 -36.22
CA VAL A 287 -7.71 30.48 -36.87
C VAL A 287 -8.46 29.51 -36.00
N ILE A 288 -9.79 29.60 -35.96
CA ILE A 288 -10.63 28.62 -35.29
C ILE A 288 -10.66 27.35 -36.15
N LEU A 289 -10.21 26.24 -35.59
CA LEU A 289 -10.22 24.93 -36.23
C LEU A 289 -11.55 24.21 -36.01
N ALA A 290 -12.09 24.27 -34.79
CA ALA A 290 -13.38 23.69 -34.43
C ALA A 290 -13.89 24.26 -33.10
N SER A 291 -15.18 24.08 -32.82
CA SER A 291 -15.72 24.31 -31.48
C SER A 291 -15.39 23.13 -30.58
N TYR A 292 -15.36 23.34 -29.26
CA TYR A 292 -15.31 22.23 -28.32
C TYR A 292 -16.50 21.27 -28.55
N GLY A 293 -16.24 19.96 -28.55
CA GLY A 293 -17.24 18.93 -28.87
C GLY A 293 -17.25 18.46 -30.33
N ASP A 294 -16.72 19.26 -31.27
CA ASP A 294 -16.69 18.91 -32.68
C ASP A 294 -15.61 17.86 -32.99
N ALA A 295 -15.83 17.08 -34.06
CA ALA A 295 -14.80 16.22 -34.62
C ALA A 295 -13.60 17.06 -35.09
N PRO A 296 -12.36 16.56 -34.95
CA PRO A 296 -11.95 15.22 -34.55
C PRO A 296 -11.76 15.03 -33.02
N TRP A 297 -11.77 16.11 -32.24
CA TRP A 297 -11.41 16.07 -30.82
C TRP A 297 -12.54 15.64 -29.88
N GLY A 298 -13.81 15.92 -30.26
CA GLY A 298 -14.97 15.53 -29.47
C GLY A 298 -15.08 16.28 -28.13
N CYS A 299 -15.85 15.69 -27.21
CA CYS A 299 -16.09 16.24 -25.86
C CYS A 299 -15.06 15.69 -24.87
N ILE A 300 -13.90 16.33 -24.80
CA ILE A 300 -12.84 15.94 -23.85
C ILE A 300 -13.29 16.31 -22.44
N ARG A 301 -13.69 15.30 -21.66
CA ARG A 301 -14.24 15.48 -20.31
C ARG A 301 -13.16 15.41 -19.22
N ARG A 302 -13.48 16.00 -18.07
CA ARG A 302 -12.57 16.24 -16.95
C ARG A 302 -13.07 15.58 -15.68
N ARG A 303 -12.18 15.44 -14.69
CA ARG A 303 -12.58 15.32 -13.29
C ARG A 303 -13.17 16.66 -12.84
N GLY A 304 -14.33 16.63 -12.19
CA GLY A 304 -14.97 17.81 -11.63
C GLY A 304 -14.91 17.85 -10.10
N PRO A 305 -15.68 18.72 -9.45
CA PRO A 305 -15.73 18.73 -7.99
C PRO A 305 -16.17 17.38 -7.40
N ALA A 306 -15.67 17.04 -6.22
CA ALA A 306 -16.14 15.91 -5.44
C ALA A 306 -17.62 16.13 -5.09
N PRO A 307 -18.54 15.24 -5.51
CA PRO A 307 -19.96 15.49 -5.30
C PRO A 307 -20.35 15.30 -3.84
N LEU A 308 -21.16 16.24 -3.33
CA LEU A 308 -21.88 16.11 -2.07
C LEU A 308 -23.22 15.43 -2.36
N LEU A 309 -23.60 14.42 -1.58
CA LEU A 309 -24.88 13.73 -1.63
C LEU A 309 -25.55 13.79 -0.26
N ARG A 310 -26.84 14.14 -0.17
CA ARG A 310 -27.55 14.23 1.11
C ARG A 310 -28.96 13.65 1.07
N LYS A 311 -29.44 13.21 2.24
CA LYS A 311 -30.85 12.89 2.49
C LYS A 311 -31.25 13.26 3.91
N GLU A 312 -32.37 13.95 4.03
CA GLU A 312 -33.06 14.16 5.31
C GLU A 312 -34.07 13.03 5.56
N PHE A 313 -34.21 12.63 6.82
CA PHE A 313 -35.16 11.62 7.26
C PHE A 313 -35.59 11.91 8.70
N ARG A 314 -36.65 11.25 9.17
CA ARG A 314 -37.21 11.54 10.50
C ARG A 314 -37.29 10.28 11.36
N ILE A 315 -36.75 10.35 12.56
CA ILE A 315 -36.78 9.28 13.55
C ILE A 315 -37.84 9.61 14.61
N ALA A 316 -38.76 8.67 14.85
CA ALA A 316 -39.84 8.83 15.82
C ALA A 316 -39.65 8.02 17.11
N LYS A 317 -38.67 7.12 17.14
CA LYS A 317 -38.45 6.14 18.19
C LYS A 317 -37.01 6.20 18.70
N GLU A 318 -36.79 5.73 19.92
CA GLU A 318 -35.46 5.63 20.51
C GLU A 318 -34.65 4.52 19.83
N VAL A 319 -33.56 4.91 19.17
CA VAL A 319 -32.64 4.00 18.47
C VAL A 319 -31.79 3.26 19.50
N LEU A 320 -31.76 1.93 19.38
CA LEU A 320 -30.87 1.05 20.13
C LEU A 320 -29.52 0.90 19.40
N HIS A 321 -29.55 0.60 18.11
CA HIS A 321 -28.35 0.49 17.27
C HIS A 321 -28.57 1.14 15.90
N ALA A 322 -27.52 1.73 15.34
CA ALA A 322 -27.46 2.31 14.02
C ALA A 322 -26.18 1.88 13.30
N ARG A 323 -26.32 1.32 12.09
CA ARG A 323 -25.20 0.87 11.26
C ARG A 323 -25.32 1.41 9.86
N LEU A 324 -24.25 2.04 9.36
CA LEU A 324 -24.15 2.45 7.96
C LEU A 324 -23.36 1.40 7.20
N HIS A 325 -24.04 0.66 6.31
CA HIS A 325 -23.36 -0.18 5.32
C HIS A 325 -23.19 0.62 4.04
N ILE A 326 -21.97 0.67 3.50
CA ILE A 326 -21.67 1.44 2.30
C ILE A 326 -20.63 0.72 1.45
N ALA A 327 -20.90 0.64 0.15
CA ALA A 327 -19.92 0.29 -0.88
C ALA A 327 -19.77 1.47 -1.83
N CYS A 328 -18.53 1.79 -2.19
CA CYS A 328 -18.22 2.92 -3.07
C CYS A 328 -17.22 2.48 -4.13
N LEU A 329 -17.51 2.84 -5.38
CA LEU A 329 -16.51 2.84 -6.43
C LEU A 329 -15.88 4.22 -6.44
N GLY A 330 -14.69 4.34 -5.84
CA GLY A 330 -14.05 5.60 -5.48
C GLY A 330 -13.70 5.59 -4.00
N TYR A 331 -13.72 6.77 -3.39
CA TYR A 331 -13.65 6.94 -1.94
C TYR A 331 -14.88 7.69 -1.43
N PHE A 332 -15.14 7.62 -0.13
CA PHE A 332 -16.18 8.42 0.49
C PHE A 332 -15.79 8.94 1.88
N GLU A 333 -16.38 10.08 2.26
CA GLU A 333 -16.52 10.51 3.64
C GLU A 333 -18.02 10.58 3.99
N ALA A 334 -18.44 9.91 5.05
CA ALA A 334 -19.83 9.89 5.50
C ALA A 334 -20.02 10.77 6.74
N THR A 335 -21.17 11.42 6.83
CA THR A 335 -21.57 12.25 7.96
C THR A 335 -23.03 12.01 8.36
N LEU A 336 -23.30 12.07 9.66
CA LEU A 336 -24.63 12.08 10.25
C LEU A 336 -24.78 13.32 11.14
N ASN A 337 -25.79 14.14 10.87
CA ASN A 337 -26.07 15.37 11.63
C ASN A 337 -24.85 16.28 11.80
N GLY A 338 -24.06 16.42 10.73
CA GLY A 338 -22.84 17.23 10.69
C GLY A 338 -21.63 16.63 11.40
N GLN A 339 -21.71 15.40 11.92
CA GLN A 339 -20.58 14.67 12.50
C GLN A 339 -20.09 13.61 11.53
N ARG A 340 -18.77 13.45 11.39
CA ARG A 340 -18.18 12.38 10.58
C ARG A 340 -18.48 11.01 11.21
N VAL A 341 -18.83 10.05 10.37
CA VAL A 341 -19.03 8.65 10.76
C VAL A 341 -17.72 7.90 10.56
N GLY A 342 -17.21 7.25 11.61
CA GLY A 342 -15.91 6.59 11.59
C GLY A 342 -14.72 7.55 11.59
N ASN A 343 -13.51 6.99 11.61
CA ASN A 343 -12.23 7.71 11.55
C ASN A 343 -11.28 7.15 10.47
N GLU A 344 -11.78 6.23 9.65
CA GLU A 344 -11.09 5.57 8.55
C GLU A 344 -10.93 6.52 7.35
N LEU A 345 -9.82 6.39 6.64
CA LEU A 345 -9.45 7.17 5.46
C LEU A 345 -9.42 6.30 4.21
N LEU A 346 -9.51 6.94 3.03
CA LEU A 346 -9.26 6.31 1.73
C LEU A 346 -10.00 4.97 1.54
N GLN A 347 -11.29 4.93 1.91
CA GLN A 347 -12.12 3.74 1.89
C GLN A 347 -13.20 3.78 0.80
N PRO A 348 -13.57 2.63 0.20
CA PRO A 348 -13.05 1.29 0.47
C PRO A 348 -11.66 1.04 -0.14
N ASP A 349 -11.08 -0.11 0.18
CA ASP A 349 -9.77 -0.55 -0.30
C ASP A 349 -9.65 -0.53 -1.84
N TYR A 350 -8.43 -0.32 -2.33
CA TYR A 350 -8.13 -0.43 -3.75
C TYR A 350 -8.16 -1.89 -4.22
N THR A 351 -8.95 -2.19 -5.26
CA THR A 351 -9.17 -3.55 -5.80
C THR A 351 -9.19 -3.57 -7.33
N HIS A 352 -9.32 -4.75 -7.92
CA HIS A 352 -9.71 -4.91 -9.33
C HIS A 352 -11.22 -4.61 -9.46
N PHE A 353 -11.57 -3.32 -9.50
CA PHE A 353 -12.96 -2.84 -9.47
C PHE A 353 -13.93 -3.53 -10.46
N PRO A 354 -13.56 -3.97 -11.68
CA PRO A 354 -14.49 -4.68 -12.56
C PRO A 354 -14.97 -6.04 -12.01
N LYS A 355 -14.20 -6.65 -11.09
CA LYS A 355 -14.51 -7.94 -10.48
C LYS A 355 -15.01 -7.81 -9.04
N ARG A 356 -14.42 -6.92 -8.25
CA ARG A 356 -14.72 -6.79 -6.82
C ARG A 356 -14.62 -5.36 -6.30
N THR A 357 -15.49 -5.02 -5.36
CA THR A 357 -15.35 -3.89 -4.46
C THR A 357 -15.70 -4.32 -3.04
N TYR A 358 -15.17 -3.62 -2.04
CA TYR A 358 -15.50 -3.88 -0.64
C TYR A 358 -16.54 -2.90 -0.13
N SER A 359 -17.39 -3.41 0.75
CA SER A 359 -18.31 -2.67 1.59
C SER A 359 -17.73 -2.55 2.99
N VAL A 360 -18.02 -1.43 3.64
CA VAL A 360 -17.67 -1.21 5.03
C VAL A 360 -18.95 -1.03 5.85
N THR A 361 -18.89 -1.46 7.11
CA THR A 361 -19.96 -1.23 8.08
C THR A 361 -19.43 -0.28 9.14
N LEU A 362 -20.09 0.86 9.31
CA LEU A 362 -19.69 1.89 10.26
C LEU A 362 -20.70 1.98 11.39
N ASP A 363 -20.21 2.04 12.62
CA ASP A 363 -21.02 2.30 13.80
C ASP A 363 -21.51 3.75 13.81
N CYS A 364 -22.81 3.93 13.97
CA CYS A 364 -23.49 5.23 14.00
C CYS A 364 -24.19 5.48 15.35
N ASP A 365 -23.95 4.65 16.36
CA ASP A 365 -24.57 4.76 17.68
C ASP A 365 -24.27 6.14 18.29
N GLY A 366 -25.29 6.80 18.82
CA GLY A 366 -25.19 8.14 19.42
C GLY A 366 -25.07 9.32 18.45
N LEU A 367 -25.05 9.10 17.12
CA LEU A 367 -25.00 10.19 16.13
C LEU A 367 -26.37 10.71 15.68
N LEU A 368 -27.44 10.01 16.05
CA LEU A 368 -28.82 10.28 15.64
C LEU A 368 -29.62 10.96 16.75
N GLU A 369 -30.59 11.78 16.34
CA GLU A 369 -31.48 12.51 17.24
C GLU A 369 -32.96 12.12 17.01
N LEU A 370 -33.81 12.28 18.02
CA LEU A 370 -35.26 12.19 17.81
C LEU A 370 -35.74 13.38 16.96
N GLY A 371 -36.52 13.10 15.93
CA GLY A 371 -36.97 14.11 14.96
C GLY A 371 -36.15 14.07 13.68
N ASP A 372 -35.83 15.24 13.14
CA ASP A 372 -35.27 15.37 11.80
C ASP A 372 -33.75 15.16 11.82
N ASN A 373 -33.26 14.29 10.95
CA ASN A 373 -31.86 13.89 10.82
C ASN A 373 -31.40 14.06 9.37
N CYS A 374 -30.09 14.16 9.16
CA CYS A 374 -29.50 14.20 7.83
C CYS A 374 -28.30 13.27 7.74
N ILE A 375 -28.25 12.46 6.68
CA ILE A 375 -27.06 11.75 6.23
C ILE A 375 -26.45 12.51 5.05
N GLY A 376 -25.12 12.62 5.04
CA GLY A 376 -24.35 13.26 3.97
C GLY A 376 -23.15 12.40 3.56
N LEU A 377 -22.88 12.32 2.26
CA LEU A 377 -21.71 11.68 1.66
C LEU A 377 -20.95 12.69 0.79
N GLU A 378 -19.63 12.77 0.91
CA GLU A 378 -18.76 13.38 -0.10
C GLU A 378 -17.98 12.26 -0.79
N LEU A 379 -18.01 12.19 -2.12
CA LEU A 379 -17.37 11.11 -2.88
C LEU A 379 -16.07 11.59 -3.55
N GLY A 380 -14.97 10.88 -3.31
CA GLY A 380 -13.71 11.04 -4.02
C GLY A 380 -13.56 10.00 -5.14
N ARG A 381 -12.73 10.29 -6.12
CA ARG A 381 -12.47 9.42 -7.28
C ARG A 381 -11.56 8.24 -6.93
N GLY A 382 -10.63 8.44 -6.00
CA GLY A 382 -9.67 7.42 -5.56
C GLY A 382 -9.00 6.70 -6.73
N HIS A 383 -8.76 5.40 -6.57
CA HIS A 383 -8.24 4.55 -7.65
C HIS A 383 -9.31 4.09 -8.66
N TYR A 384 -10.58 4.48 -8.50
CA TYR A 384 -11.67 4.03 -9.38
C TYR A 384 -12.01 5.01 -10.50
N ALA A 385 -12.00 6.32 -10.28
CA ALA A 385 -12.52 7.30 -11.22
C ALA A 385 -11.49 8.39 -11.57
N TYR A 386 -10.19 8.12 -11.43
CA TYR A 386 -9.13 9.09 -11.73
C TYR A 386 -8.93 9.38 -13.22
N GLY A 387 -9.52 8.55 -14.09
CA GLY A 387 -9.46 8.69 -15.55
C GLY A 387 -8.24 7.99 -16.16
N LYS A 388 -7.72 8.51 -17.27
CA LYS A 388 -6.51 7.97 -17.88
C LYS A 388 -5.28 8.52 -17.14
N ASP A 389 -4.22 7.74 -16.98
CA ASP A 389 -2.92 8.25 -16.49
C ASP A 389 -1.73 7.49 -17.10
N TRP A 390 -0.49 7.94 -16.87
CA TRP A 390 0.76 7.39 -17.43
C TRP A 390 0.94 5.91 -17.11
N ILE A 391 0.40 5.51 -15.97
CA ILE A 391 0.49 4.17 -15.43
C ILE A 391 -0.51 3.22 -16.09
N GLY A 392 -1.48 3.74 -16.86
CA GLY A 392 -2.45 2.95 -17.61
C GLY A 392 -3.86 3.55 -17.58
N ASP A 393 -4.73 2.99 -18.43
CA ASP A 393 -6.15 3.29 -18.42
C ASP A 393 -6.77 2.76 -17.12
N ASN A 394 -7.64 3.56 -16.50
CA ASN A 394 -8.40 3.15 -15.33
C ASN A 394 -9.40 2.03 -15.65
N PHE A 395 -9.78 1.27 -14.63
CA PHE A 395 -10.76 0.20 -14.71
C PHE A 395 -12.22 0.66 -14.93
N SER A 396 -12.53 1.92 -14.63
CA SER A 396 -13.89 2.46 -14.81
C SER A 396 -14.24 2.66 -16.28
N GLN A 397 -15.50 2.42 -16.62
CA GLN A 397 -16.07 2.80 -17.90
C GLN A 397 -16.94 4.04 -17.72
N GLU A 398 -17.13 4.80 -18.80
CA GLU A 398 -18.12 5.89 -18.82
C GLU A 398 -19.49 5.35 -18.45
N GLU A 399 -20.15 6.01 -17.51
CA GLU A 399 -21.48 5.67 -17.10
C GLU A 399 -22.48 6.02 -18.23
N PRO A 400 -23.27 5.06 -18.76
CA PRO A 400 -24.16 5.29 -19.90
C PRO A 400 -25.17 6.44 -19.70
N THR A 401 -25.57 6.68 -18.45
CA THR A 401 -26.55 7.70 -18.09
C THR A 401 -25.96 9.12 -18.01
N THR A 402 -24.65 9.27 -17.91
CA THR A 402 -23.96 10.57 -17.75
C THR A 402 -22.94 10.85 -18.86
N GLY A 403 -22.37 9.81 -19.47
CA GLY A 403 -21.18 9.89 -20.31
C GLY A 403 -19.96 10.40 -19.55
N THR A 404 -19.86 10.09 -18.25
CA THR A 404 -18.73 10.49 -17.39
C THR A 404 -18.20 9.30 -16.60
N ILE A 405 -16.93 9.40 -16.20
CA ILE A 405 -16.31 8.53 -15.20
C ILE A 405 -16.35 9.31 -13.89
N GLU A 406 -17.23 8.92 -12.97
CA GLU A 406 -17.43 9.58 -11.68
C GLU A 406 -17.58 8.53 -10.57
N PRO A 407 -17.25 8.86 -9.32
CA PRO A 407 -17.44 7.95 -8.22
C PRO A 407 -18.93 7.73 -7.96
N LYS A 408 -19.26 6.53 -7.49
CA LYS A 408 -20.63 6.16 -7.14
C LYS A 408 -20.67 5.34 -5.87
N ALA A 409 -21.79 5.41 -5.17
CA ALA A 409 -21.99 4.70 -3.91
C ALA A 409 -23.38 4.06 -3.85
N ILE A 410 -23.44 2.93 -3.16
CA ILE A 410 -24.66 2.34 -2.63
C ILE A 410 -24.51 2.31 -1.11
N ALA A 411 -25.51 2.83 -0.38
CA ALA A 411 -25.45 2.88 1.07
C ALA A 411 -26.82 2.64 1.69
N GLN A 412 -26.83 2.06 2.89
CA GLN A 412 -28.03 1.97 3.71
C GLN A 412 -27.70 2.07 5.20
N LEU A 413 -28.41 2.97 5.88
CA LEU A 413 -28.40 3.12 7.33
C LEU A 413 -29.50 2.23 7.91
N ARG A 414 -29.13 1.19 8.66
CA ARG A 414 -30.06 0.33 9.39
C ARG A 414 -30.20 0.80 10.82
N LEU A 415 -31.43 0.93 11.28
CA LEU A 415 -31.81 1.36 12.61
C LEU A 415 -32.56 0.22 13.31
N SER A 416 -32.08 -0.19 14.48
CA SER A 416 -32.81 -1.07 15.39
C SER A 416 -33.29 -0.22 16.56
N TYR A 417 -34.57 -0.34 16.92
CA TYR A 417 -35.20 0.46 17.98
C TYR A 417 -35.32 -0.32 19.29
N THR A 418 -35.45 0.40 20.41
CA THR A 418 -35.62 -0.19 21.75
C THR A 418 -36.92 -1.00 21.91
N ASP A 419 -37.90 -0.81 21.01
CA ASP A 419 -39.14 -1.59 20.94
C ASP A 419 -39.01 -2.89 20.09
N GLY A 420 -37.83 -3.16 19.55
CA GLY A 420 -37.54 -4.34 18.72
C GLY A 420 -37.91 -4.22 17.24
N THR A 421 -38.36 -3.05 16.78
CA THR A 421 -38.59 -2.80 15.34
C THR A 421 -37.34 -2.31 14.63
N GLU A 422 -37.31 -2.43 13.30
CA GLU A 422 -36.20 -1.95 12.45
C GLU A 422 -36.69 -0.99 11.36
N GLU A 423 -35.80 -0.10 10.93
CA GLU A 423 -36.00 0.82 9.79
C GLU A 423 -34.70 0.94 8.98
N THR A 424 -34.83 1.09 7.66
CA THR A 424 -33.69 1.26 6.74
C THR A 424 -33.83 2.54 5.94
N ILE A 425 -32.80 3.38 5.96
CA ILE A 425 -32.69 4.58 5.13
C ILE A 425 -31.62 4.32 4.05
N ALA A 426 -32.05 4.08 2.82
CA ALA A 426 -31.17 3.68 1.73
C ALA A 426 -30.94 4.80 0.69
N THR A 427 -29.86 4.64 -0.10
CA THR A 427 -29.60 5.41 -1.32
C THR A 427 -30.70 5.18 -2.35
N ASP A 428 -31.28 6.24 -2.88
CA ASP A 428 -32.34 6.20 -3.89
C ASP A 428 -32.44 7.55 -4.62
N ALA A 429 -33.36 7.66 -5.58
CA ALA A 429 -33.59 8.89 -6.34
C ALA A 429 -34.12 10.09 -5.52
N THR A 430 -34.43 9.93 -4.22
CA THR A 430 -34.88 11.04 -3.36
C THR A 430 -33.71 11.81 -2.76
N TRP A 431 -32.48 11.27 -2.84
CA TRP A 431 -31.28 11.98 -2.45
C TRP A 431 -31.04 13.19 -3.33
N LEU A 432 -30.35 14.17 -2.75
CA LEU A 432 -29.96 15.40 -3.43
C LEU A 432 -28.44 15.45 -3.59
N THR A 433 -27.96 16.16 -4.62
CA THR A 433 -26.55 16.39 -4.89
C THR A 433 -26.24 17.83 -5.27
N ALA A 434 -25.03 18.27 -4.90
CA ALA A 434 -24.40 19.49 -5.34
C ALA A 434 -22.89 19.27 -5.49
N ASP A 435 -22.21 20.16 -6.21
CA ASP A 435 -20.76 20.17 -6.30
C ASP A 435 -20.15 20.60 -4.94
N GLY A 436 -19.11 19.90 -4.51
CA GLY A 436 -18.40 20.17 -3.26
C GLY A 436 -17.29 21.22 -3.40
N PRO A 437 -16.71 21.66 -2.26
CA PRO A 437 -15.57 22.59 -2.25
C PRO A 437 -14.25 21.95 -2.68
N THR A 438 -14.16 20.61 -2.73
CA THR A 438 -13.05 19.87 -3.33
C THR A 438 -13.24 19.89 -4.84
N LEU A 439 -12.50 20.73 -5.56
CA LEU A 439 -12.64 21.02 -7.00
C LEU A 439 -12.01 19.96 -7.91
N ASP A 440 -10.93 19.32 -7.46
CA ASP A 440 -10.32 18.15 -8.09
C ASP A 440 -9.70 17.28 -6.99
N ASP A 441 -9.68 15.97 -7.22
CA ASP A 441 -9.09 14.99 -6.33
C ASP A 441 -8.44 13.86 -7.14
N ASN A 442 -7.23 13.48 -6.74
CA ASN A 442 -6.49 12.40 -7.38
C ASN A 442 -5.40 11.87 -6.44
N VAL A 443 -5.24 10.54 -6.40
CA VAL A 443 -4.28 9.87 -5.52
C VAL A 443 -2.83 10.34 -5.75
N TRP A 444 -2.46 10.71 -6.98
CA TRP A 444 -1.13 11.25 -7.33
C TRP A 444 -1.09 12.78 -7.32
N TYR A 445 -2.12 13.46 -7.84
CA TYR A 445 -2.12 14.92 -8.04
C TYR A 445 -2.62 15.75 -6.86
N GLY A 446 -3.11 15.09 -5.81
CA GLY A 446 -3.59 15.72 -4.57
C GLY A 446 -4.98 16.33 -4.69
N ASP A 447 -5.41 17.00 -3.62
CA ASP A 447 -6.73 17.62 -3.51
C ASP A 447 -6.60 19.13 -3.80
N LYS A 448 -7.52 19.66 -4.60
CA LYS A 448 -7.64 21.11 -4.86
C LYS A 448 -8.92 21.59 -4.21
N TYR A 449 -8.82 22.41 -3.19
CA TYR A 449 -9.94 22.79 -2.32
C TYR A 449 -10.14 24.30 -2.28
N ASP A 450 -11.40 24.73 -2.44
CA ASP A 450 -11.79 26.12 -2.30
C ASP A 450 -12.78 26.32 -1.15
N ALA A 451 -12.27 26.87 -0.04
CA ALA A 451 -13.05 27.07 1.18
C ALA A 451 -14.17 28.11 1.01
N ARG A 452 -14.12 28.95 -0.03
CA ARG A 452 -15.18 29.92 -0.34
C ARG A 452 -16.45 29.22 -0.83
N LEU A 453 -16.33 27.99 -1.32
CA LEU A 453 -17.43 27.16 -1.83
C LEU A 453 -18.00 26.21 -0.76
N GLU A 454 -17.54 26.33 0.49
CA GLU A 454 -18.08 25.54 1.60
C GLU A 454 -19.58 25.78 1.80
N GLN A 455 -20.36 24.73 1.65
CA GLN A 455 -21.79 24.72 1.93
C GLN A 455 -22.05 24.41 3.42
N ARG A 456 -21.72 25.35 4.32
CA ARG A 456 -21.76 25.10 5.78
C ARG A 456 -23.12 24.60 6.26
N GLY A 457 -23.13 23.43 6.88
CA GLY A 457 -24.35 22.81 7.42
C GLY A 457 -25.14 21.97 6.40
N TRP A 458 -24.64 21.78 5.18
CA TRP A 458 -25.30 20.95 4.15
C TRP A 458 -25.68 19.54 4.62
N ASN A 459 -24.93 19.00 5.57
CA ASN A 459 -25.13 17.69 6.17
C ASN A 459 -25.92 17.73 7.50
N ARG A 460 -26.74 18.77 7.72
CA ARG A 460 -27.68 18.90 8.84
C ARG A 460 -29.10 19.05 8.33
N ALA A 461 -30.08 18.56 9.09
CA ALA A 461 -31.49 18.71 8.75
C ALA A 461 -31.92 20.20 8.72
N GLY A 462 -32.84 20.55 7.83
CA GLY A 462 -33.31 21.93 7.65
C GLY A 462 -32.39 22.83 6.82
N TYR A 463 -31.34 22.28 6.19
CA TYR A 463 -30.48 23.05 5.30
C TYR A 463 -31.21 23.42 3.99
N PRO A 464 -31.11 24.68 3.49
CA PRO A 464 -31.73 25.10 2.23
C PRO A 464 -31.17 24.33 1.02
N VAL A 465 -32.05 23.81 0.15
CA VAL A 465 -31.69 22.91 -0.97
C VAL A 465 -32.20 23.37 -2.33
N GLU A 466 -32.56 24.63 -2.45
CA GLU A 466 -33.12 25.19 -3.69
C GLU A 466 -32.16 25.06 -4.88
N GLU A 467 -30.85 25.13 -4.62
CA GLU A 467 -29.77 24.99 -5.61
C GLU A 467 -29.27 23.54 -5.76
N TRP A 468 -29.80 22.59 -4.99
CA TRP A 468 -29.41 21.18 -5.06
C TRP A 468 -30.25 20.44 -6.11
N ALA A 469 -29.61 19.56 -6.87
CA ALA A 469 -30.28 18.70 -7.83
C ALA A 469 -30.66 17.35 -7.20
N GLN A 470 -31.64 16.65 -7.77
CA GLN A 470 -31.80 15.23 -7.45
C GLN A 470 -30.60 14.42 -7.96
N VAL A 471 -30.19 13.40 -7.21
CA VAL A 471 -29.15 12.45 -7.65
C VAL A 471 -29.60 11.71 -8.90
N ARG A 472 -28.64 11.25 -9.70
CA ARG A 472 -28.91 10.30 -10.78
C ARG A 472 -28.80 8.87 -10.25
N ARG A 473 -29.70 8.01 -10.72
CA ARG A 473 -29.53 6.55 -10.63
C ARG A 473 -28.48 6.14 -11.64
N LEU A 474 -27.44 5.45 -11.18
CA LEU A 474 -26.33 5.00 -12.01
C LEU A 474 -26.46 3.50 -12.27
N THR A 475 -25.71 2.99 -13.25
CA THR A 475 -25.75 1.59 -13.63
C THR A 475 -25.36 0.71 -12.43
N PRO A 476 -26.17 -0.31 -12.07
CA PRO A 476 -25.83 -1.22 -10.98
C PRO A 476 -24.46 -1.86 -11.20
N TYR A 477 -23.69 -1.98 -10.13
CA TYR A 477 -22.43 -2.69 -10.16
C TYR A 477 -22.66 -4.20 -10.32
N THR A 478 -21.89 -4.85 -11.18
CA THR A 478 -22.05 -6.26 -11.53
C THR A 478 -20.97 -7.18 -10.95
N GLY A 479 -19.90 -6.62 -10.37
CA GLY A 479 -18.89 -7.40 -9.65
C GLY A 479 -19.35 -7.75 -8.24
N ALA A 480 -18.51 -8.50 -7.52
CA ALA A 480 -18.77 -8.88 -6.14
C ALA A 480 -18.68 -7.67 -5.19
N ILE A 481 -19.65 -7.55 -4.28
CA ILE A 481 -19.61 -6.62 -3.14
C ILE A 481 -19.44 -7.47 -1.90
N GLU A 482 -18.28 -7.38 -1.26
CA GLU A 482 -17.95 -8.16 -0.06
C GLU A 482 -17.64 -7.25 1.11
N ALA A 483 -17.72 -7.74 2.35
CA ALA A 483 -17.26 -6.96 3.49
C ALA A 483 -15.73 -6.80 3.46
N THR A 484 -15.23 -5.63 3.84
CA THR A 484 -13.79 -5.47 4.05
C THR A 484 -13.29 -6.43 5.14
N VAL A 485 -12.11 -6.99 4.92
CA VAL A 485 -11.42 -7.86 5.88
C VAL A 485 -10.10 -7.26 6.36
N SER A 486 -9.57 -6.26 5.65
CA SER A 486 -8.30 -5.62 5.96
C SER A 486 -8.46 -4.56 7.07
N PRO A 487 -7.48 -4.39 7.97
CA PRO A 487 -7.47 -3.27 8.91
C PRO A 487 -7.58 -1.94 8.16
N PRO A 488 -8.40 -0.98 8.63
CA PRO A 488 -8.65 0.24 7.88
C PRO A 488 -7.43 1.17 7.87
N ILE A 489 -7.38 2.10 6.92
CA ILE A 489 -6.37 3.16 6.92
C ILE A 489 -6.76 4.24 7.94
N ARG A 490 -5.86 4.60 8.86
CA ARG A 490 -6.10 5.62 9.90
C ARG A 490 -4.89 6.50 10.14
N ILE A 491 -5.13 7.71 10.67
CA ILE A 491 -4.07 8.58 11.17
C ILE A 491 -3.49 7.97 12.44
N VAL A 492 -2.28 7.43 12.32
CA VAL A 492 -1.56 6.77 13.43
C VAL A 492 -0.68 7.73 14.21
N ASP A 493 -0.23 8.81 13.57
CA ASP A 493 0.67 9.79 14.19
C ASP A 493 0.46 11.19 13.59
N THR A 494 0.83 12.22 14.35
CA THR A 494 0.80 13.61 13.91
C THR A 494 2.00 14.34 14.44
N ILE A 495 2.85 14.80 13.51
CA ILE A 495 4.10 15.48 13.85
C ILE A 495 4.12 16.90 13.29
N PRO A 496 4.57 17.91 14.07
CA PRO A 496 4.72 19.26 13.55
C PRO A 496 5.86 19.30 12.53
N CYS A 497 5.63 19.95 11.40
CA CYS A 497 6.69 20.20 10.42
C CYS A 497 7.45 21.47 10.81
N ALA A 498 8.75 21.35 11.03
CA ALA A 498 9.61 22.48 11.38
C ALA A 498 9.83 23.39 10.17
N TYR A 499 9.57 24.69 10.31
CA TYR A 499 9.98 25.67 9.31
C TYR A 499 11.52 25.73 9.22
N ILE A 500 12.08 25.54 8.01
CA ILE A 500 13.54 25.52 7.82
C ILE A 500 14.08 26.69 7.00
N SER A 501 13.35 27.17 5.97
CA SER A 501 13.87 28.23 5.08
C SER A 501 12.79 28.89 4.22
N ASN A 502 13.16 30.02 3.58
CA ASN A 502 12.38 30.71 2.55
C ASN A 502 13.31 31.01 1.35
N PRO A 503 13.67 30.00 0.53
CA PRO A 503 14.72 30.12 -0.48
C PRO A 503 14.40 31.11 -1.62
N LYS A 504 13.11 31.41 -1.85
CA LYS A 504 12.62 32.35 -2.87
C LYS A 504 11.42 33.10 -2.32
N PRO A 505 11.13 34.34 -2.77
CA PRO A 505 9.92 35.05 -2.34
C PRO A 505 8.68 34.15 -2.44
N ASN A 506 7.88 34.09 -1.38
CA ASN A 506 6.65 33.30 -1.28
C ASN A 506 6.84 31.77 -1.38
N THR A 507 8.05 31.25 -1.13
CA THR A 507 8.35 29.81 -1.13
C THR A 507 8.94 29.40 0.20
N TYR A 508 8.16 28.75 1.07
CA TYR A 508 8.56 28.34 2.41
C TYR A 508 8.81 26.83 2.45
N ILE A 509 9.85 26.38 3.14
CA ILE A 509 10.16 24.95 3.27
C ILE A 509 9.97 24.51 4.72
N TYR A 510 9.29 23.38 4.89
CA TYR A 510 9.07 22.72 6.16
C TYR A 510 9.64 21.29 6.13
N ASP A 511 10.16 20.81 7.26
CA ASP A 511 10.74 19.46 7.44
C ASP A 511 9.93 18.70 8.50
N ALA A 512 9.36 17.54 8.13
CA ALA A 512 8.70 16.61 9.04
C ALA A 512 9.72 15.82 9.90
N GLY A 513 11.02 15.90 9.60
CA GLY A 513 12.12 15.29 10.33
C GLY A 513 12.41 13.84 9.92
N LYS A 514 11.48 13.17 9.25
CA LYS A 514 11.62 11.81 8.70
C LYS A 514 10.84 11.65 7.40
N ILE A 515 11.24 10.69 6.57
CA ILE A 515 10.45 10.21 5.43
C ILE A 515 9.21 9.49 5.99
N THR A 516 8.04 9.90 5.51
CA THR A 516 6.74 9.43 5.97
C THR A 516 5.70 9.41 4.84
N ALA A 517 4.58 8.72 5.06
CA ALA A 517 3.43 8.73 4.15
C ALA A 517 2.19 9.34 4.82
N GLY A 518 1.48 10.20 4.08
CA GLY A 518 0.26 10.83 4.54
C GLY A 518 -0.06 12.14 3.83
N TRP A 519 -0.49 13.17 4.58
CA TRP A 519 -0.63 14.54 4.06
C TRP A 519 -0.29 15.57 5.12
N ALA A 520 -0.22 16.85 4.74
CA ALA A 520 -0.08 17.94 5.69
C ALA A 520 -1.43 18.56 6.05
N ARG A 521 -1.65 18.79 7.34
CA ARG A 521 -2.68 19.69 7.85
C ARG A 521 -2.10 21.09 7.95
N ILE A 522 -2.76 22.05 7.32
CA ILE A 522 -2.37 23.47 7.39
C ILE A 522 -3.23 24.20 8.40
N THR A 523 -2.61 25.15 9.09
CA THR A 523 -3.31 26.21 9.81
C THR A 523 -2.78 27.55 9.31
N SER A 524 -3.67 28.39 8.78
CA SER A 524 -3.28 29.65 8.14
C SER A 524 -4.30 30.75 8.42
N ALA A 525 -3.80 31.98 8.58
CA ALA A 525 -4.62 33.18 8.61
C ALA A 525 -4.34 33.97 7.34
N ALA A 526 -5.19 33.80 6.34
CA ALA A 526 -5.01 34.34 5.00
C ALA A 526 -6.25 35.13 4.57
N PRO A 527 -6.11 36.23 3.81
CA PRO A 527 -7.24 36.90 3.18
C PRO A 527 -8.05 35.94 2.28
N THR A 528 -9.35 36.23 2.12
CA THR A 528 -10.23 35.46 1.24
C THR A 528 -9.65 35.32 -0.17
N GLY A 529 -9.65 34.10 -0.70
CA GLY A 529 -9.12 33.74 -2.01
C GLY A 529 -7.61 33.57 -2.09
N THR A 530 -6.87 33.74 -1.00
CA THR A 530 -5.44 33.44 -1.00
C THR A 530 -5.21 31.95 -1.23
N SER A 531 -4.42 31.64 -2.26
CA SER A 531 -4.00 30.27 -2.56
C SER A 531 -2.79 29.87 -1.70
N VAL A 532 -2.87 28.68 -1.10
CA VAL A 532 -1.81 28.02 -0.34
C VAL A 532 -1.56 26.67 -0.99
N LYS A 533 -0.45 26.57 -1.73
CA LYS A 533 -0.06 25.34 -2.43
C LYS A 533 0.97 24.58 -1.61
N LEU A 534 0.71 23.31 -1.35
CA LEU A 534 1.56 22.39 -0.60
C LEU A 534 2.14 21.37 -1.56
N ILE A 535 3.45 21.40 -1.76
CA ILE A 535 4.17 20.47 -2.64
C ILE A 535 5.02 19.56 -1.76
N TYR A 536 4.92 18.26 -1.97
CA TYR A 536 5.51 17.24 -1.11
C TYR A 536 6.73 16.60 -1.79
N GLY A 537 7.81 16.38 -1.03
CA GLY A 537 9.08 15.90 -1.56
C GLY A 537 9.92 15.15 -0.53
N GLU A 538 10.73 14.22 -1.02
CA GLU A 538 11.67 13.46 -0.20
C GLU A 538 13.02 14.18 -0.03
N LYS A 539 13.32 15.12 -0.92
CA LYS A 539 14.65 15.73 -1.09
C LYS A 539 14.60 17.24 -1.29
N LEU A 540 15.71 17.89 -0.99
CA LEU A 540 15.95 19.29 -1.31
C LEU A 540 17.13 19.39 -2.27
N ARG A 541 17.05 20.33 -3.21
CA ARG A 541 18.16 20.70 -4.08
C ARG A 541 19.18 21.55 -3.33
N ALA A 542 20.34 21.77 -3.94
CA ALA A 542 21.38 22.64 -3.38
C ALA A 542 20.93 24.10 -3.17
N ASP A 543 19.92 24.58 -3.92
CA ASP A 543 19.33 25.93 -3.74
C ASP A 543 18.29 26.00 -2.61
N GLY A 544 18.08 24.90 -1.88
CA GLY A 544 17.14 24.81 -0.76
C GLY A 544 15.68 24.65 -1.16
N VAL A 545 15.38 24.58 -2.46
CA VAL A 545 14.03 24.32 -2.99
C VAL A 545 13.79 22.81 -3.05
N LEU A 546 12.53 22.39 -2.96
CA LEU A 546 12.14 21.00 -3.06
C LEU A 546 12.62 20.35 -4.37
N ASP A 547 13.14 19.15 -4.27
CA ASP A 547 13.49 18.31 -5.41
C ASP A 547 12.38 17.27 -5.64
N ILE A 548 11.44 17.63 -6.52
CA ILE A 548 10.34 16.76 -6.96
C ILE A 548 10.58 16.14 -8.34
N TRP A 549 11.66 16.55 -9.02
CA TRP A 549 11.98 16.15 -10.38
C TRP A 549 13.46 15.83 -10.49
N LYS A 550 13.82 14.55 -10.40
CA LYS A 550 15.17 14.13 -10.81
C LYS A 550 15.32 14.39 -12.30
N ASP A 551 16.38 15.09 -12.71
CA ASP A 551 16.68 15.35 -14.12
C ASP A 551 16.59 14.06 -14.96
N GLY A 552 15.64 14.00 -15.89
CA GLY A 552 15.38 12.85 -16.76
C GLY A 552 14.26 11.91 -16.27
N TYR A 553 13.67 12.18 -15.10
CA TYR A 553 12.52 11.48 -14.48
C TYR A 553 11.26 12.34 -14.36
N ASP A 554 11.31 13.59 -14.83
CA ASP A 554 10.24 14.60 -14.99
C ASP A 554 9.10 14.20 -15.95
N HIS A 555 8.93 12.90 -16.16
CA HIS A 555 8.05 12.32 -17.16
C HIS A 555 7.19 11.19 -16.58
N GLN A 556 7.09 10.95 -15.27
CA GLN A 556 6.09 10.01 -14.75
C GLN A 556 4.71 10.66 -14.74
N PHE A 557 4.57 11.85 -14.20
CA PHE A 557 3.26 12.49 -14.01
C PHE A 557 2.76 13.29 -15.21
N TRP A 558 1.44 13.36 -15.39
CA TRP A 558 0.80 14.19 -16.43
C TRP A 558 0.49 15.61 -15.97
N GLU A 559 0.23 15.76 -14.68
CA GLU A 559 -0.02 17.03 -14.00
C GLU A 559 0.99 17.21 -12.86
N ASN A 560 0.91 18.33 -12.13
CA ASN A 560 1.75 18.50 -10.94
C ASN A 560 1.31 17.48 -9.88
N ALA A 561 2.13 16.46 -9.66
CA ALA A 561 1.91 15.44 -8.63
C ALA A 561 2.40 15.90 -7.26
N GLN A 562 1.98 15.18 -6.23
CA GLN A 562 2.38 15.42 -4.85
C GLN A 562 2.07 16.88 -4.45
N GLU A 563 0.85 17.34 -4.79
CA GLU A 563 0.48 18.75 -4.65
C GLU A 563 -0.95 18.93 -4.12
N ASP A 564 -1.11 19.59 -2.98
CA ASP A 564 -2.41 20.06 -2.52
C ASP A 564 -2.56 21.56 -2.74
N VAL A 565 -3.77 22.02 -3.00
CA VAL A 565 -4.08 23.46 -3.11
C VAL A 565 -5.25 23.79 -2.19
N TYR A 566 -5.05 24.77 -1.32
CA TYR A 566 -6.10 25.32 -0.47
C TYR A 566 -6.33 26.79 -0.78
N VAL A 567 -7.58 27.18 -1.03
CA VAL A 567 -7.98 28.57 -1.22
C VAL A 567 -8.76 29.04 0.00
N ALA A 568 -8.22 30.04 0.70
CA ALA A 568 -8.77 30.53 1.96
C ALA A 568 -10.12 31.26 1.77
N LYS A 569 -10.96 31.24 2.81
CA LYS A 569 -12.25 31.98 2.84
C LYS A 569 -12.17 33.31 3.60
N GLY A 570 -11.04 33.63 4.23
CA GLY A 570 -10.79 34.91 4.89
C GLY A 570 -11.35 35.02 6.31
N GLU A 571 -11.70 33.92 6.95
CA GLU A 571 -12.36 33.88 8.26
C GLU A 571 -11.37 33.53 9.39
N GLY A 572 -10.56 34.51 9.79
CA GLY A 572 -9.65 34.36 10.93
C GLY A 572 -8.54 33.35 10.65
N THR A 573 -8.37 32.39 11.56
CA THR A 573 -7.43 31.28 11.38
C THR A 573 -8.21 30.05 10.92
N GLU A 574 -7.86 29.58 9.74
CA GLU A 574 -8.48 28.44 9.07
C GLU A 574 -7.58 27.21 9.21
N CYS A 575 -8.20 26.03 9.31
CA CYS A 575 -7.53 24.75 9.37
C CYS A 575 -8.09 23.84 8.28
N TRP A 576 -7.21 23.21 7.51
CA TRP A 576 -7.60 22.36 6.40
C TRP A 576 -6.63 21.18 6.23
N GLU A 577 -7.18 20.04 5.83
CA GLU A 577 -6.44 18.86 5.38
C GLU A 577 -7.22 18.21 4.21
N PRO A 578 -6.53 17.53 3.27
CA PRO A 578 -7.15 16.83 2.15
C PRO A 578 -7.93 15.59 2.62
N LYS A 579 -8.70 14.98 1.72
CA LYS A 579 -9.57 13.82 2.01
C LYS A 579 -9.29 12.59 1.15
N PHE A 580 -8.90 12.76 -0.11
CA PHE A 580 -8.99 11.68 -1.11
C PHE A 580 -7.67 11.30 -1.79
N SER A 581 -6.54 11.74 -1.24
CA SER A 581 -5.20 11.47 -1.76
C SER A 581 -4.19 11.22 -0.63
N TYR A 582 -2.96 10.82 -0.94
CA TYR A 582 -1.86 10.72 0.03
C TYR A 582 -0.51 10.93 -0.65
N LYS A 583 0.55 11.17 0.13
CA LYS A 583 1.87 11.62 -0.33
C LYS A 583 2.97 10.92 0.45
N GLY A 584 4.07 10.58 -0.22
CA GLY A 584 5.33 10.20 0.40
C GLY A 584 6.20 11.44 0.52
N PHE A 585 6.71 11.77 1.71
CA PHE A 585 7.49 13.00 1.89
C PHE A 585 8.31 13.03 3.17
N ARG A 586 9.29 13.92 3.17
CA ARG A 586 9.87 14.48 4.39
C ARG A 586 9.70 16.00 4.42
N TYR A 587 9.82 16.63 3.27
CA TYR A 587 9.73 18.07 3.12
C TYR A 587 8.42 18.48 2.49
N VAL A 588 7.91 19.61 2.92
CA VAL A 588 6.76 20.28 2.31
C VAL A 588 7.18 21.69 1.92
N GLN A 589 7.11 21.98 0.62
CA GLN A 589 7.24 23.32 0.09
C GLN A 589 5.86 23.98 0.04
N VAL A 590 5.73 25.13 0.69
CA VAL A 590 4.54 25.96 0.64
C VAL A 590 4.79 27.13 -0.30
N GLU A 591 3.98 27.24 -1.34
CA GLU A 591 3.91 28.43 -2.20
C GLU A 591 2.67 29.25 -1.87
N SER A 592 2.87 30.45 -1.31
CA SER A 592 1.76 31.34 -0.95
C SER A 592 2.24 32.77 -0.67
N ALA A 593 1.35 33.75 -0.90
CA ALA A 593 1.58 35.15 -0.53
C ALA A 593 1.68 35.35 0.99
N VAL A 594 1.17 34.41 1.78
CA VAL A 594 1.31 34.40 3.24
C VAL A 594 2.03 33.14 3.69
N GLN A 595 2.89 33.26 4.70
CA GLN A 595 3.42 32.08 5.36
C GLN A 595 2.31 31.45 6.24
N PRO A 596 2.02 30.14 6.12
CA PRO A 596 1.12 29.47 7.05
C PRO A 596 1.61 29.59 8.49
N VAL A 597 0.67 29.59 9.43
CA VAL A 597 0.96 29.68 10.87
C VAL A 597 1.56 28.37 11.38
N GLN A 598 1.03 27.25 10.92
CA GLN A 598 1.47 25.92 11.32
C GLN A 598 1.24 24.91 10.19
N LEU A 599 2.12 23.91 10.16
CA LEU A 599 2.03 22.75 9.30
C LEU A 599 2.30 21.49 10.13
N GLU A 600 1.47 20.47 9.98
CA GLU A 600 1.62 19.18 10.66
C GLU A 600 1.50 18.05 9.66
N ALA A 601 2.43 17.10 9.66
CA ALA A 601 2.31 15.86 8.91
C ALA A 601 1.34 14.92 9.64
N ARG A 602 0.28 14.52 8.93
CA ARG A 602 -0.73 13.55 9.35
C ARG A 602 -0.32 12.22 8.74
N ILE A 603 0.27 11.37 9.56
CA ILE A 603 0.85 10.09 9.13
C ILE A 603 -0.23 9.02 9.23
N PHE A 604 -0.48 8.30 8.13
CA PHE A 604 -1.47 7.24 8.10
C PHE A 604 -1.05 6.11 7.19
N HIS A 605 -1.53 4.92 7.51
CA HIS A 605 -1.41 3.66 6.77
C HIS A 605 -2.51 2.71 7.29
N ASN A 606 -2.61 1.49 6.77
CA ASN A 606 -3.47 0.45 7.39
C ASN A 606 -3.09 0.27 8.87
N ASP A 607 -4.08 0.28 9.76
CA ASP A 607 -3.94 0.22 11.22
C ASP A 607 -3.55 -1.20 11.67
N LEU A 608 -2.33 -1.60 11.32
CA LEU A 608 -1.77 -2.92 11.56
C LEU A 608 -1.19 -3.00 12.98
N ASP A 609 -1.54 -4.06 13.71
CA ASP A 609 -0.97 -4.34 15.03
C ASP A 609 0.52 -4.63 14.89
N LYS A 610 1.36 -3.91 15.64
CA LYS A 610 2.78 -4.26 15.78
C LYS A 610 2.91 -5.47 16.72
N ILE A 611 3.43 -6.58 16.19
CA ILE A 611 3.58 -7.85 16.94
C ILE A 611 5.03 -8.23 17.18
N GLY A 612 5.98 -7.62 16.45
CA GLY A 612 7.41 -7.90 16.53
C GLY A 612 8.20 -6.81 17.25
N GLU A 613 9.14 -7.22 18.08
CA GLU A 613 10.15 -6.34 18.68
C GLU A 613 11.53 -6.98 18.55
N PHE A 614 12.53 -6.19 18.17
CA PHE A 614 13.93 -6.59 18.11
C PHE A 614 14.85 -5.55 18.76
N GLU A 615 15.89 -6.04 19.45
CA GLU A 615 16.99 -5.24 19.97
C GLU A 615 18.27 -6.06 20.02
N CYS A 616 19.42 -5.44 19.75
CA CYS A 616 20.72 -6.05 19.98
C CYS A 616 21.77 -5.04 20.45
N SER A 617 22.95 -5.56 20.81
CA SER A 617 24.09 -4.76 21.26
C SER A 617 24.72 -3.84 20.19
N ASN A 618 24.37 -4.00 18.90
CA ASN A 618 24.85 -3.13 17.84
C ASN A 618 23.81 -2.05 17.50
N PRO A 619 24.08 -0.76 17.77
CA PRO A 619 23.12 0.31 17.53
C PRO A 619 22.78 0.51 16.04
N LEU A 620 23.65 0.13 15.11
CA LEU A 620 23.35 0.18 13.68
C LEU A 620 22.22 -0.78 13.32
N PHE A 621 22.21 -1.99 13.87
CA PHE A 621 21.17 -2.99 13.57
C PHE A 621 19.83 -2.57 14.15
N ASN A 622 19.81 -2.05 15.38
CA ASN A 622 18.61 -1.48 15.98
C ASN A 622 18.06 -0.32 15.13
N ARG A 623 18.95 0.47 14.51
CA ARG A 623 18.55 1.54 13.60
C ARG A 623 18.00 1.01 12.27
N ILE A 624 18.56 -0.07 11.73
CA ILE A 624 18.07 -0.74 10.52
C ILE A 624 16.64 -1.26 10.75
N ASP A 625 16.37 -1.97 11.86
CA ASP A 625 15.02 -2.47 12.21
C ASP A 625 13.98 -1.34 12.32
N GLN A 626 14.33 -0.24 13.02
CA GLN A 626 13.46 0.93 13.14
C GLN A 626 13.15 1.58 11.78
N VAL A 627 14.15 1.71 10.92
CA VAL A 627 14.00 2.27 9.57
C VAL A 627 13.19 1.34 8.68
N MET A 628 13.38 0.02 8.79
CA MET A 628 12.59 -0.97 8.05
C MET A 628 11.11 -0.92 8.44
N THR A 629 10.82 -0.89 9.75
CA THR A 629 9.47 -0.75 10.30
C THR A 629 8.77 0.48 9.71
N ASN A 630 9.44 1.64 9.71
CA ASN A 630 8.88 2.88 9.12
C ASN A 630 8.68 2.75 7.60
N THR A 631 9.63 2.15 6.89
CA THR A 631 9.55 1.96 5.42
C THR A 631 8.37 1.05 5.03
N MET A 632 8.14 -0.05 5.76
CA MET A 632 7.00 -0.93 5.50
C MET A 632 5.67 -0.21 5.72
N LEU A 633 5.52 0.47 6.86
CA LEU A 633 4.27 1.17 7.20
C LEU A 633 3.94 2.30 6.22
N ASN A 634 4.94 3.06 5.77
CA ASN A 634 4.75 4.09 4.73
C ASN A 634 4.22 3.51 3.41
N ASN A 635 4.28 2.20 3.20
CA ASN A 635 3.88 1.52 1.98
C ASN A 635 2.63 0.63 2.12
N PHE A 636 1.93 0.68 3.27
CA PHE A 636 0.71 -0.10 3.48
C PHE A 636 -0.53 0.80 3.41
N HIS A 637 -1.05 0.95 2.18
CA HIS A 637 -2.24 1.75 1.87
C HIS A 637 -3.24 0.92 1.04
N SER A 638 -4.00 0.05 1.71
CA SER A 638 -4.89 -1.00 1.17
C SER A 638 -4.21 -2.12 0.38
N ILE A 639 -2.96 -1.90 -0.04
CA ILE A 639 -2.07 -2.80 -0.77
C ILE A 639 -0.61 -2.51 -0.36
N PRO A 640 0.33 -3.46 -0.52
CA PRO A 640 1.75 -3.24 -0.25
C PRO A 640 2.41 -2.50 -1.42
N THR A 641 2.44 -1.17 -1.38
CA THR A 641 3.01 -0.34 -2.45
C THR A 641 4.53 -0.45 -2.53
N ASP A 642 5.10 -0.21 -3.70
CA ASP A 642 6.53 -0.05 -3.89
C ASP A 642 7.09 1.22 -3.23
N THR A 643 6.42 2.35 -3.48
CA THR A 643 6.73 3.66 -2.90
C THR A 643 5.44 4.47 -2.68
N PRO A 644 5.33 5.27 -1.61
CA PRO A 644 4.23 6.23 -1.43
C PRO A 644 4.40 7.51 -2.27
N PHE A 645 5.51 7.66 -3.01
CA PHE A 645 5.78 8.86 -3.79
C PHE A 645 5.33 8.72 -5.24
N HIS A 646 5.91 7.75 -5.95
CA HIS A 646 5.83 7.70 -7.41
C HIS A 646 4.64 6.85 -7.90
N GLU A 647 4.87 5.55 -8.12
CA GLU A 647 3.89 4.64 -8.71
C GLU A 647 2.68 4.39 -7.81
N LYS A 648 2.89 4.20 -6.50
CA LYS A 648 1.86 3.79 -5.53
C LYS A 648 1.17 2.48 -5.95
N ARG A 649 1.95 1.47 -6.37
CA ARG A 649 1.42 0.21 -6.90
C ARG A 649 1.88 -0.98 -6.09
N GLY A 650 1.00 -1.98 -6.00
CA GLY A 650 1.31 -3.25 -5.35
C GLY A 650 2.18 -4.11 -6.24
N TRP A 651 3.46 -3.79 -6.36
CA TRP A 651 4.38 -4.61 -7.13
C TRP A 651 4.58 -5.96 -6.46
N THR A 652 4.34 -7.03 -7.22
CA THR A 652 4.23 -8.38 -6.67
C THR A 652 5.57 -8.89 -6.15
N GLY A 653 6.66 -8.62 -6.87
CA GLY A 653 8.04 -8.93 -6.46
C GLY A 653 8.41 -8.32 -5.12
N ASP A 654 8.14 -7.03 -4.99
CA ASP A 654 8.39 -6.25 -3.78
C ASP A 654 7.58 -6.82 -2.61
N GLY A 655 6.27 -6.96 -2.79
CA GLY A 655 5.35 -7.43 -1.75
C GLY A 655 5.68 -8.83 -1.22
N HIS A 656 6.15 -9.76 -2.06
CA HIS A 656 6.53 -11.10 -1.57
C HIS A 656 7.94 -11.15 -0.95
N LEU A 657 8.88 -10.31 -1.40
CA LEU A 657 10.23 -10.24 -0.83
C LEU A 657 10.19 -9.90 0.66
N ILE A 658 9.30 -9.00 1.07
CA ILE A 658 9.14 -8.56 2.46
C ILE A 658 8.16 -9.40 3.28
N ALA A 659 7.48 -10.40 2.70
CA ALA A 659 6.42 -11.13 3.39
C ALA A 659 6.87 -11.70 4.76
N ASP A 660 8.12 -12.17 4.85
CA ASP A 660 8.72 -12.64 6.11
C ASP A 660 8.89 -11.51 7.14
N CYS A 661 9.57 -10.42 6.74
CA CYS A 661 9.85 -9.27 7.63
C CYS A 661 8.55 -8.61 8.11
N ALA A 662 7.60 -8.41 7.20
CA ALA A 662 6.29 -7.86 7.53
C ALA A 662 5.52 -8.77 8.48
N SER A 663 5.51 -10.10 8.25
CA SER A 663 4.77 -11.05 9.09
C SER A 663 5.40 -11.31 10.47
N MET A 664 6.66 -10.95 10.67
CA MET A 664 7.29 -10.97 12.00
C MET A 664 7.12 -9.63 12.72
N SER A 665 6.95 -8.52 12.00
CA SER A 665 6.84 -7.17 12.55
C SER A 665 5.39 -6.77 12.87
N PHE A 666 4.45 -7.13 12.02
CA PHE A 666 3.04 -6.73 12.08
C PHE A 666 2.10 -7.91 11.87
N ASP A 667 0.87 -7.81 12.37
CA ASP A 667 -0.21 -8.75 12.03
C ASP A 667 -0.67 -8.51 10.58
N MET A 668 -0.08 -9.27 9.66
CA MET A 668 -0.35 -9.19 8.23
C MET A 668 -1.44 -10.15 7.76
N SER A 669 -2.07 -10.90 8.66
CA SER A 669 -2.97 -12.01 8.32
C SER A 669 -4.07 -11.59 7.35
N SER A 670 -4.90 -10.61 7.72
CA SER A 670 -6.00 -10.16 6.87
C SER A 670 -5.56 -9.25 5.72
N PHE A 671 -4.50 -8.46 5.90
CA PHE A 671 -3.97 -7.56 4.86
C PHE A 671 -3.45 -8.35 3.66
N TYR A 672 -2.62 -9.38 3.89
CA TYR A 672 -2.13 -10.22 2.81
C TYR A 672 -3.20 -11.16 2.27
N ALA A 673 -4.12 -11.68 3.09
CA ALA A 673 -5.24 -12.50 2.58
C ALA A 673 -6.09 -11.70 1.57
N LYS A 674 -6.42 -10.44 1.90
CA LYS A 674 -7.09 -9.52 0.96
C LYS A 674 -6.28 -9.31 -0.31
N TRP A 675 -4.96 -9.10 -0.21
CA TRP A 675 -4.15 -8.85 -1.39
C TRP A 675 -3.96 -10.09 -2.27
N VAL A 676 -3.90 -11.30 -1.69
CA VAL A 676 -3.92 -12.56 -2.46
C VAL A 676 -5.20 -12.65 -3.28
N GLN A 677 -6.34 -12.25 -2.71
CA GLN A 677 -7.59 -12.18 -3.43
C GLN A 677 -7.56 -11.15 -4.58
N ASP A 678 -6.93 -9.98 -4.39
CA ASP A 678 -6.73 -9.02 -5.48
C ASP A 678 -5.84 -9.59 -6.60
N ILE A 679 -4.83 -10.40 -6.24
CA ILE A 679 -3.94 -11.07 -7.21
C ILE A 679 -4.72 -12.11 -8.01
N ALA A 680 -5.59 -12.89 -7.35
CA ALA A 680 -6.49 -13.83 -8.00
C ALA A 680 -7.45 -13.12 -8.97
N ASP A 681 -8.03 -11.99 -8.54
CA ASP A 681 -8.89 -11.16 -9.39
C ASP A 681 -8.10 -10.56 -10.57
N SER A 682 -6.80 -10.32 -10.41
CA SER A 682 -5.93 -9.82 -11.48
C SER A 682 -5.36 -10.92 -12.40
N GLN A 683 -5.62 -12.21 -12.14
CA GLN A 683 -5.10 -13.30 -12.96
C GLN A 683 -5.74 -13.31 -14.36
N GLN A 684 -4.89 -13.40 -15.38
CA GLN A 684 -5.28 -13.49 -16.79
C GLN A 684 -5.87 -14.87 -17.11
N GLU A 685 -6.62 -14.97 -18.22
CA GLU A 685 -7.15 -16.25 -18.71
C GLU A 685 -6.04 -17.30 -18.95
N SER A 686 -4.87 -16.84 -19.41
CA SER A 686 -3.67 -17.68 -19.61
C SER A 686 -3.11 -18.30 -18.33
N GLY A 687 -3.51 -17.82 -17.14
CA GLY A 687 -2.93 -18.18 -15.84
C GLY A 687 -1.83 -17.20 -15.38
N GLY A 688 -1.39 -16.29 -16.26
CA GLY A 688 -0.42 -15.25 -15.91
C GLY A 688 -0.94 -14.25 -14.88
N ILE A 689 -0.05 -13.80 -14.01
CA ILE A 689 -0.26 -12.76 -13.00
C ILE A 689 0.38 -11.45 -13.47
N ALA A 690 -0.24 -10.31 -13.14
CA ALA A 690 0.32 -9.00 -13.43
C ALA A 690 1.51 -8.67 -12.51
N HIS A 691 2.46 -7.86 -12.98
CA HIS A 691 3.60 -7.41 -12.15
C HIS A 691 3.17 -6.49 -11.03
N THR A 692 2.06 -5.77 -11.22
CA THR A 692 1.40 -4.94 -10.22
C THR A 692 -0.02 -5.42 -9.97
N CYS A 693 -0.44 -5.39 -8.71
CA CYS A 693 -1.76 -5.82 -8.28
C CYS A 693 -2.38 -4.81 -7.30
N PRO A 694 -3.64 -4.38 -7.50
CA PRO A 694 -4.54 -4.71 -8.61
C PRO A 694 -4.01 -4.30 -9.99
N GLY A 695 -4.28 -5.12 -11.02
CA GLY A 695 -3.80 -4.95 -12.40
C GLY A 695 -4.68 -5.68 -13.43
N PRO A 696 -4.32 -5.70 -14.73
CA PRO A 696 -3.05 -5.25 -15.30
C PRO A 696 -3.07 -3.77 -15.72
N PHE A 697 -2.00 -3.05 -15.39
CA PHE A 697 -1.76 -1.67 -15.84
C PHE A 697 -0.47 -1.53 -16.66
N LEU A 698 0.58 -2.27 -16.27
CA LEU A 698 1.91 -2.22 -16.89
C LEU A 698 2.50 -3.63 -17.07
N TYR A 699 3.43 -3.74 -18.05
CA TYR A 699 4.38 -4.83 -18.29
C TYR A 699 3.82 -6.26 -18.21
N LEU A 700 3.57 -6.85 -19.39
CA LEU A 700 2.97 -8.17 -19.52
C LEU A 700 3.97 -9.28 -19.85
N ASP A 701 5.26 -8.94 -19.99
CA ASP A 701 6.28 -9.96 -20.22
C ASP A 701 6.40 -10.83 -18.97
N PRO A 702 6.33 -12.17 -19.07
CA PRO A 702 6.35 -13.01 -17.89
C PRO A 702 7.68 -12.89 -17.11
N THR A 703 7.57 -12.50 -15.84
CA THR A 703 8.71 -12.29 -14.93
C THR A 703 8.46 -13.07 -13.64
N PRO A 704 8.93 -14.33 -13.57
CA PRO A 704 8.56 -15.25 -12.49
C PRO A 704 8.96 -14.73 -11.11
N ALA A 705 10.07 -14.02 -11.01
CA ALA A 705 10.54 -13.45 -9.75
C ALA A 705 9.56 -12.42 -9.14
N TRP A 706 8.71 -11.77 -9.93
CA TRP A 706 7.62 -10.93 -9.43
C TRP A 706 6.33 -11.74 -9.26
N MET A 707 5.96 -12.45 -10.31
CA MET A 707 4.68 -13.15 -10.40
C MET A 707 4.51 -14.29 -9.39
N SER A 708 5.60 -14.83 -8.84
CA SER A 708 5.61 -15.88 -7.81
C SER A 708 4.94 -15.46 -6.50
N ALA A 709 4.66 -14.16 -6.31
CA ALA A 709 3.91 -13.64 -5.15
C ALA A 709 2.61 -14.41 -4.89
N PHE A 710 1.92 -14.84 -5.95
CA PHE A 710 0.65 -15.56 -5.83
C PHE A 710 0.78 -16.96 -5.21
N ILE A 711 2.00 -17.50 -5.09
CA ILE A 711 2.28 -18.77 -4.39
C ILE A 711 3.05 -18.51 -3.09
N ILE A 712 4.00 -17.56 -3.10
CA ILE A 712 4.86 -17.27 -1.94
C ILE A 712 4.06 -16.66 -0.79
N ILE A 713 3.14 -15.73 -1.05
CA ILE A 713 2.39 -15.03 0.01
C ILE A 713 1.37 -15.95 0.66
N PRO A 714 0.56 -16.75 -0.07
CA PRO A 714 -0.30 -17.74 0.58
C PRO A 714 0.48 -18.74 1.43
N TRP A 715 1.68 -19.15 0.98
CA TRP A 715 2.54 -20.00 1.80
C TRP A 715 3.03 -19.28 3.08
N ALA A 716 3.42 -18.00 2.99
CA ALA A 716 3.81 -17.22 4.15
C ALA A 716 2.64 -17.06 5.15
N LEU A 717 1.42 -16.81 4.67
CA LEU A 717 0.21 -16.78 5.50
C LEU A 717 0.01 -18.10 6.25
N PHE A 718 0.18 -19.23 5.56
CA PHE A 718 0.13 -20.53 6.19
C PHE A 718 1.27 -20.72 7.21
N GLU A 719 2.51 -20.38 6.87
CA GLU A 719 3.68 -20.57 7.71
C GLU A 719 3.59 -19.78 9.01
N TYR A 720 3.33 -18.47 8.94
CA TYR A 720 3.32 -17.58 10.11
C TYR A 720 2.00 -17.57 10.90
N TYR A 721 0.86 -17.75 10.23
CA TYR A 721 -0.48 -17.62 10.86
C TYR A 721 -1.27 -18.93 10.90
N GLY A 722 -0.81 -19.98 10.22
CA GLY A 722 -1.55 -21.22 10.10
C GLY A 722 -2.73 -21.14 9.13
N ASP A 723 -2.77 -20.12 8.27
CA ASP A 723 -3.88 -19.88 7.35
C ASP A 723 -3.99 -20.94 6.26
N ARG A 724 -4.83 -21.96 6.51
CA ARG A 724 -5.12 -23.01 5.53
C ARG A 724 -6.24 -22.59 4.58
N GLU A 725 -7.02 -21.58 4.95
CA GLU A 725 -8.18 -21.12 4.19
C GLU A 725 -7.75 -20.44 2.90
N THR A 726 -6.83 -19.47 2.97
CA THR A 726 -6.29 -18.82 1.77
C THR A 726 -5.66 -19.83 0.80
N LEU A 727 -4.93 -20.85 1.32
CA LEU A 727 -4.36 -21.91 0.47
C LEU A 727 -5.46 -22.68 -0.28
N ARG A 728 -6.55 -23.04 0.41
CA ARG A 728 -7.63 -23.83 -0.16
C ARG A 728 -8.44 -23.03 -1.18
N GLU A 729 -8.74 -21.78 -0.86
CA GLU A 729 -9.55 -20.89 -1.70
C GLU A 729 -8.88 -20.61 -3.03
N HIS A 730 -7.55 -20.44 -3.05
CA HIS A 730 -6.81 -20.05 -4.25
C HIS A 730 -5.97 -21.16 -4.88
N TYR A 731 -6.11 -22.43 -4.43
CA TYR A 731 -5.30 -23.55 -4.92
C TYR A 731 -5.38 -23.72 -6.44
N ALA A 732 -6.58 -23.60 -7.01
CA ALA A 732 -6.81 -23.81 -8.43
C ALA A 732 -6.12 -22.73 -9.28
N GLU A 733 -6.20 -21.48 -8.86
CA GLU A 733 -5.60 -20.32 -9.51
C GLU A 733 -4.07 -20.35 -9.37
N MET A 734 -3.54 -20.72 -8.20
CA MET A 734 -2.10 -20.94 -7.98
C MET A 734 -1.55 -22.02 -8.92
N LYS A 735 -2.26 -23.16 -9.03
CA LYS A 735 -1.92 -24.24 -9.96
C LYS A 735 -1.93 -23.78 -11.42
N ARG A 736 -2.91 -22.96 -11.82
CA ARG A 736 -2.96 -22.37 -13.18
C ARG A 736 -1.76 -21.46 -13.44
N TYR A 737 -1.34 -20.66 -12.48
CA TYR A 737 -0.14 -19.84 -12.61
C TYR A 737 1.13 -20.68 -12.78
N LEU A 738 1.32 -21.71 -11.94
CA LEU A 738 2.47 -22.61 -12.09
C LEU A 738 2.45 -23.33 -13.45
N GLN A 739 1.28 -23.77 -13.92
CA GLN A 739 1.18 -24.38 -15.25
C GLN A 739 1.57 -23.39 -16.36
N PHE A 740 1.14 -22.13 -16.25
CA PHE A 740 1.54 -21.05 -17.17
C PHE A 740 3.06 -20.82 -17.21
N GLU A 741 3.75 -20.93 -16.06
CA GLU A 741 5.22 -20.91 -15.99
C GLU A 741 5.86 -22.11 -16.69
N LEU A 742 5.36 -23.32 -16.42
CA LEU A 742 5.91 -24.56 -16.96
C LEU A 742 5.73 -24.68 -18.48
N ASP A 743 4.59 -24.24 -19.01
CA ASP A 743 4.25 -24.35 -20.44
C ASP A 743 5.11 -23.46 -21.34
N ARG A 744 5.75 -22.43 -20.79
CA ARG A 744 6.60 -21.49 -21.54
C ARG A 744 8.09 -21.68 -21.33
N LEU A 745 8.50 -22.71 -20.60
CA LEU A 745 9.91 -23.04 -20.47
C LEU A 745 10.49 -23.33 -21.86
N PHE A 746 11.63 -22.75 -22.17
CA PHE A 746 12.36 -22.96 -23.40
C PHE A 746 13.70 -23.61 -23.08
N ASP A 747 14.00 -24.75 -23.72
CA ASP A 747 15.15 -25.60 -23.38
C ASP A 747 15.25 -25.93 -21.87
N GLY A 748 14.08 -26.10 -21.22
CA GLY A 748 13.97 -26.46 -19.80
C GLY A 748 14.17 -25.31 -18.82
N VAL A 749 14.33 -24.06 -19.28
CA VAL A 749 14.53 -22.89 -18.42
C VAL A 749 13.58 -21.74 -18.77
N SER A 750 13.38 -20.82 -17.83
CA SER A 750 12.61 -19.59 -18.07
C SER A 750 13.43 -18.61 -18.93
N SER A 751 12.73 -17.78 -19.69
CA SER A 751 13.32 -16.74 -20.53
C SER A 751 12.87 -15.35 -20.08
N ASP A 752 13.19 -15.02 -18.83
CA ASP A 752 12.97 -13.67 -18.32
C ASP A 752 13.98 -12.70 -18.91
N LYS A 753 13.45 -11.63 -19.51
CA LYS A 753 14.22 -10.54 -20.09
C LYS A 753 14.03 -9.24 -19.31
N SER A 754 13.26 -9.27 -18.23
CA SER A 754 12.77 -8.11 -17.51
C SER A 754 13.36 -8.08 -16.10
N TYR A 755 13.78 -6.89 -15.66
CA TYR A 755 14.26 -6.53 -14.31
C TYR A 755 15.50 -7.25 -13.75
N ALA A 756 15.71 -8.55 -14.01
CA ALA A 756 16.78 -9.36 -13.43
C ALA A 756 16.87 -9.19 -11.89
N ASP A 757 18.08 -9.24 -11.31
CA ASP A 757 18.27 -8.86 -9.91
C ASP A 757 18.24 -7.33 -9.79
N TRP A 758 17.07 -6.78 -9.50
CA TRP A 758 16.80 -5.35 -9.54
C TRP A 758 17.49 -4.57 -8.43
N ALA A 759 17.89 -3.33 -8.71
CA ALA A 759 18.63 -2.44 -7.83
C ALA A 759 20.02 -2.96 -7.38
N VAL A 760 20.76 -3.64 -8.27
CA VAL A 760 22.17 -3.96 -7.99
C VAL A 760 23.02 -2.68 -7.93
N PRO A 761 24.05 -2.60 -7.06
CA PRO A 761 24.94 -1.45 -6.99
C PRO A 761 25.62 -1.14 -8.33
N GLY A 762 25.40 0.07 -8.88
CA GLY A 762 25.95 0.52 -10.15
C GLY A 762 24.95 0.46 -11.32
N PRO A 763 24.84 -0.65 -12.08
CA PRO A 763 24.05 -0.69 -13.31
C PRO A 763 22.53 -0.75 -13.11
N PHE A 764 22.05 -0.78 -11.86
CA PHE A 764 20.65 -0.87 -11.44
C PHE A 764 19.95 -2.19 -11.82
N ILE A 765 20.05 -2.64 -13.07
CA ILE A 765 19.62 -3.98 -13.50
C ILE A 765 20.80 -4.95 -13.40
N GLY A 766 20.57 -6.13 -12.83
CA GLY A 766 21.56 -7.21 -12.74
C GLY A 766 22.22 -7.52 -14.09
N PRO A 767 23.54 -7.29 -14.26
CA PRO A 767 24.23 -7.48 -15.54
C PRO A 767 24.27 -8.94 -16.01
N GLU A 768 24.03 -9.90 -15.12
CA GLU A 768 23.89 -11.32 -15.43
C GLU A 768 22.60 -11.69 -16.16
N GLY A 769 21.62 -10.79 -16.24
CA GLY A 769 20.30 -11.06 -16.82
C GLY A 769 19.39 -11.92 -15.93
N GLY A 770 18.15 -12.14 -16.39
CA GLY A 770 17.08 -12.75 -15.58
C GLY A 770 16.96 -14.27 -15.68
N SER A 771 17.60 -14.92 -16.65
CA SER A 771 17.36 -16.35 -16.99
C SER A 771 17.51 -17.31 -15.79
N LEU A 772 18.61 -17.21 -15.04
CA LEU A 772 18.86 -18.05 -13.85
C LEU A 772 17.86 -17.71 -12.74
N LEU A 773 17.73 -16.43 -12.40
CA LEU A 773 16.82 -15.92 -11.36
C LEU A 773 15.38 -16.41 -11.59
N ALA A 774 14.86 -16.16 -12.78
CA ALA A 774 13.50 -16.55 -13.16
C ALA A 774 13.29 -18.06 -13.08
N THR A 775 14.24 -18.85 -13.59
CA THR A 775 14.13 -20.32 -13.53
C THR A 775 14.19 -20.83 -12.10
N ALA A 776 15.01 -20.21 -11.25
CA ALA A 776 15.08 -20.52 -9.81
C ALA A 776 13.76 -20.21 -9.09
N TYR A 777 13.06 -19.14 -9.46
CA TYR A 777 11.73 -18.83 -8.92
C TYR A 777 10.63 -19.78 -9.40
N VAL A 778 10.68 -20.26 -10.65
CA VAL A 778 9.78 -21.34 -11.10
C VAL A 778 10.06 -22.63 -10.33
N PHE A 779 11.33 -22.97 -10.12
CA PHE A 779 11.72 -24.10 -9.27
C PHE A 779 11.15 -23.94 -7.85
N ARG A 780 11.28 -22.76 -7.24
CA ARG A 780 10.74 -22.45 -5.92
C ARG A 780 9.22 -22.60 -5.88
N CYS A 781 8.51 -22.15 -6.92
CA CYS A 781 7.06 -22.33 -7.03
C CYS A 781 6.67 -23.82 -7.10
N CYS A 782 7.43 -24.67 -7.80
CA CYS A 782 7.21 -26.13 -7.77
C CYS A 782 7.37 -26.70 -6.36
N THR A 783 8.44 -26.32 -5.63
CA THR A 783 8.67 -26.77 -4.25
C THR A 783 7.50 -26.35 -3.33
N LEU A 784 7.07 -25.09 -3.41
CA LEU A 784 5.97 -24.58 -2.59
C LEU A 784 4.63 -25.22 -2.96
N MET A 785 4.31 -25.35 -4.25
CA MET A 785 3.07 -26.01 -4.68
C MET A 785 3.02 -27.49 -4.30
N SER A 786 4.16 -28.20 -4.30
CA SER A 786 4.24 -29.56 -3.77
C SER A 786 3.87 -29.60 -2.26
N ARG A 787 4.40 -28.66 -1.47
CA ARG A 787 4.05 -28.56 -0.04
C ARG A 787 2.57 -28.18 0.18
N ILE A 788 2.07 -27.19 -0.56
CA ILE A 788 0.67 -26.76 -0.49
C ILE A 788 -0.26 -27.91 -0.86
N ALA A 789 0.03 -28.65 -1.94
CA ALA A 789 -0.71 -29.84 -2.33
C ALA A 789 -0.74 -30.88 -1.21
N GLY A 790 0.39 -31.13 -0.54
CA GLY A 790 0.46 -32.02 0.62
C GLY A 790 -0.40 -31.55 1.80
N VAL A 791 -0.36 -30.26 2.13
CA VAL A 791 -1.20 -29.66 3.20
C VAL A 791 -2.70 -29.83 2.91
N LEU A 792 -3.09 -29.74 1.63
CA LEU A 792 -4.49 -29.85 1.19
C LEU A 792 -4.92 -31.28 0.81
N GLY A 793 -4.01 -32.26 0.82
CA GLY A 793 -4.28 -33.67 0.50
C GLY A 793 -4.37 -34.00 -0.99
N HIS A 794 -3.71 -33.22 -1.86
CA HIS A 794 -3.66 -33.42 -3.31
C HIS A 794 -2.44 -34.25 -3.74
N GLU A 795 -2.39 -35.53 -3.36
CA GLU A 795 -1.23 -36.44 -3.55
C GLU A 795 -0.72 -36.53 -5.01
N SER A 796 -1.61 -36.57 -6.01
CA SER A 796 -1.18 -36.61 -7.42
C SER A 796 -0.43 -35.35 -7.86
N ASP A 797 -0.79 -34.21 -7.28
CA ASP A 797 -0.16 -32.94 -7.56
C ASP A 797 1.21 -32.85 -6.87
N VAL A 798 1.35 -33.41 -5.66
CA VAL A 798 2.66 -33.57 -4.98
C VAL A 798 3.66 -34.29 -5.89
N GLU A 799 3.27 -35.44 -6.45
CA GLU A 799 4.13 -36.20 -7.38
C GLU A 799 4.48 -35.39 -8.63
N SER A 800 3.50 -34.72 -9.24
CA SER A 800 3.68 -33.93 -10.46
C SER A 800 4.63 -32.73 -10.25
N PHE A 801 4.41 -31.97 -9.17
CA PHE A 801 5.22 -30.79 -8.85
C PHE A 801 6.64 -31.16 -8.43
N THR A 802 6.81 -32.25 -7.66
CA THR A 802 8.13 -32.78 -7.32
C THR A 802 8.90 -33.21 -8.58
N ALA A 803 8.24 -33.88 -9.52
CA ALA A 803 8.88 -34.25 -10.79
C ALA A 803 9.25 -33.02 -11.64
N ALA A 804 8.47 -31.94 -11.59
CA ALA A 804 8.81 -30.67 -12.27
C ALA A 804 9.99 -29.97 -11.61
N GLU A 805 10.02 -29.95 -10.28
CA GLU A 805 11.14 -29.45 -9.46
C GLU A 805 12.46 -30.16 -9.82
N GLU A 806 12.47 -31.49 -9.88
CA GLU A 806 13.65 -32.28 -10.26
C GLU A 806 14.15 -31.97 -11.68
N ARG A 807 13.24 -31.82 -12.65
CA ARG A 807 13.58 -31.45 -14.03
C ARG A 807 14.21 -30.05 -14.10
N LEU A 808 13.64 -29.07 -13.39
CA LEU A 808 14.16 -27.71 -13.33
C LEU A 808 15.53 -27.67 -12.65
N LYS A 809 15.72 -28.38 -11.54
CA LYS A 809 17.03 -28.50 -10.87
C LYS A 809 18.10 -29.03 -11.81
N ALA A 810 17.77 -30.08 -12.57
CA ALA A 810 18.68 -30.64 -13.57
C ALA A 810 18.99 -29.65 -14.69
N ALA A 811 17.98 -28.93 -15.20
CA ALA A 811 18.16 -27.93 -16.25
C ALA A 811 19.01 -26.73 -15.80
N ILE A 812 18.78 -26.23 -14.58
CA ILE A 812 19.57 -25.13 -14.00
C ILE A 812 21.03 -25.54 -13.87
N ASN A 813 21.30 -26.70 -13.26
CA ASN A 813 22.68 -27.19 -13.10
C ASN A 813 23.36 -27.50 -14.43
N ALA A 814 22.63 -28.02 -15.42
CA ALA A 814 23.19 -28.29 -16.74
C ALA A 814 23.56 -27.01 -17.50
N LYS A 815 22.81 -25.92 -17.30
CA LYS A 815 22.97 -24.67 -18.07
C LYS A 815 23.87 -23.64 -17.40
N PHE A 816 23.83 -23.55 -16.06
CA PHE A 816 24.38 -22.41 -15.32
C PHE A 816 25.46 -22.76 -14.31
N TYR A 817 25.63 -24.04 -13.96
CA TYR A 817 26.60 -24.46 -12.95
C TYR A 817 27.92 -24.93 -13.59
N ASP A 818 29.00 -24.20 -13.33
CA ASP A 818 30.35 -24.67 -13.64
C ASP A 818 30.85 -25.55 -12.50
N ARG A 819 30.91 -26.86 -12.75
CA ARG A 819 31.36 -27.84 -11.75
C ARG A 819 32.87 -27.79 -11.47
N GLU A 820 33.68 -27.31 -12.41
CA GLU A 820 35.13 -27.19 -12.21
C GLU A 820 35.45 -25.98 -11.33
N GLN A 821 34.75 -24.87 -11.54
CA GLN A 821 34.91 -23.66 -10.74
C GLN A 821 34.06 -23.65 -9.46
N GLN A 822 33.02 -24.48 -9.40
CA GLN A 822 32.03 -24.51 -8.32
C GLN A 822 31.36 -23.14 -8.17
N VAL A 823 30.90 -22.59 -9.29
CA VAL A 823 30.26 -21.26 -9.39
C VAL A 823 29.08 -21.32 -10.36
N TYR A 824 28.01 -20.59 -10.03
CA TYR A 824 26.91 -20.33 -10.96
C TYR A 824 27.17 -19.07 -11.79
N HIS A 825 27.02 -19.19 -13.10
CA HIS A 825 27.08 -18.09 -14.06
C HIS A 825 25.89 -18.15 -15.02
N THR A 826 25.65 -17.08 -15.77
CA THR A 826 24.64 -17.05 -16.83
C THR A 826 25.32 -17.11 -18.20
N GLU A 827 24.52 -17.08 -19.26
CA GLU A 827 24.98 -16.92 -20.64
C GLU A 827 25.59 -15.54 -20.93
N ILE A 828 25.43 -14.58 -20.00
CA ILE A 828 25.95 -13.21 -20.10
C ILE A 828 27.21 -13.12 -19.24
N GLU A 829 28.33 -12.72 -19.84
CA GLU A 829 29.58 -12.50 -19.13
C GLU A 829 29.48 -11.26 -18.23
N ALA A 830 29.33 -11.48 -16.92
CA ALA A 830 29.13 -10.41 -15.93
C ALA A 830 30.10 -10.50 -14.72
N GLY A 831 31.17 -11.31 -14.83
CA GLY A 831 32.08 -11.63 -13.72
C GLY A 831 31.37 -12.43 -12.61
N TYR A 832 31.97 -12.49 -11.41
CA TYR A 832 31.36 -13.16 -10.28
C TYR A 832 30.16 -12.37 -9.75
N ARG A 833 28.99 -13.03 -9.65
CA ARG A 833 27.74 -12.45 -9.19
C ARG A 833 27.24 -13.19 -7.95
N GLN A 834 27.08 -12.47 -6.85
CA GLN A 834 26.69 -13.05 -5.56
C GLN A 834 25.28 -13.65 -5.64
N THR A 835 24.36 -12.97 -6.32
CA THR A 835 22.95 -13.41 -6.49
C THR A 835 22.83 -14.78 -7.14
N SER A 836 23.56 -15.02 -8.24
CA SER A 836 23.53 -16.31 -8.94
C SER A 836 23.94 -17.48 -8.04
N ASN A 837 24.88 -17.26 -7.14
CA ASN A 837 25.42 -18.30 -6.26
C ASN A 837 24.57 -18.47 -4.99
N VAL A 838 24.14 -17.37 -4.37
CA VAL A 838 23.33 -17.43 -3.14
C VAL A 838 21.96 -18.03 -3.41
N LEU A 839 21.29 -17.69 -4.52
CA LEU A 839 19.95 -18.21 -4.82
C LEU A 839 19.96 -19.72 -5.08
N ALA A 840 20.99 -20.23 -5.76
CA ALA A 840 21.12 -21.66 -6.02
C ALA A 840 21.24 -22.46 -4.72
N VAL A 841 21.97 -21.94 -3.73
CA VAL A 841 22.07 -22.55 -2.41
C VAL A 841 20.75 -22.37 -1.62
N ALA A 842 20.20 -21.15 -1.58
CA ALA A 842 18.98 -20.82 -0.84
C ALA A 842 17.78 -21.69 -1.23
N PHE A 843 17.65 -22.03 -2.52
CA PHE A 843 16.56 -22.86 -3.03
C PHE A 843 16.92 -24.35 -3.06
N GLY A 844 18.12 -24.76 -2.65
CA GLY A 844 18.53 -26.17 -2.64
C GLY A 844 18.79 -26.75 -4.04
N ILE A 845 19.16 -25.90 -4.99
CA ILE A 845 19.52 -26.29 -6.36
C ILE A 845 20.95 -26.85 -6.42
N THR A 846 21.87 -26.30 -5.62
CA THR A 846 23.26 -26.72 -5.56
C THR A 846 23.41 -28.18 -5.11
N PRO A 847 24.26 -29.00 -5.77
CA PRO A 847 24.62 -30.32 -5.28
C PRO A 847 25.15 -30.24 -3.85
N VAL A 848 24.66 -31.11 -2.96
CA VAL A 848 24.95 -31.04 -1.52
C VAL A 848 26.46 -31.10 -1.25
N GLU A 849 27.19 -31.88 -2.03
CA GLU A 849 28.65 -32.01 -1.92
C GLU A 849 29.44 -30.74 -2.28
N ASP A 850 28.84 -29.85 -3.09
CA ASP A 850 29.49 -28.64 -3.61
C ASP A 850 29.11 -27.38 -2.82
N ILE A 851 28.07 -27.44 -1.96
CA ILE A 851 27.62 -26.29 -1.14
C ILE A 851 28.78 -25.63 -0.39
N PRO A 852 29.66 -26.35 0.34
CA PRO A 852 30.75 -25.71 1.06
C PRO A 852 31.68 -24.87 0.16
N ALA A 853 31.98 -25.35 -1.05
CA ALA A 853 32.85 -24.65 -1.97
C ALA A 853 32.17 -23.43 -2.61
N VAL A 854 30.89 -23.54 -2.98
CA VAL A 854 30.10 -22.39 -3.48
C VAL A 854 30.02 -21.30 -2.40
N ILE A 855 29.82 -21.67 -1.14
CA ILE A 855 29.80 -20.75 0.00
C ILE A 855 31.18 -20.12 0.25
N ASP A 856 32.26 -20.89 0.17
CA ASP A 856 33.62 -20.36 0.29
C ASP A 856 33.94 -19.37 -0.83
N ASN A 857 33.55 -19.66 -2.07
CA ASN A 857 33.67 -18.74 -3.22
C ASN A 857 32.86 -17.45 -3.01
N LEU A 858 31.63 -17.57 -2.49
CA LEU A 858 30.76 -16.42 -2.18
C LEU A 858 31.36 -15.53 -1.09
N ALA A 859 31.80 -16.15 0.01
CA ALA A 859 32.48 -15.46 1.11
C ALA A 859 33.76 -14.78 0.62
N GLN A 860 34.55 -15.46 -0.23
CA GLN A 860 35.76 -14.89 -0.81
C GLN A 860 35.45 -13.68 -1.70
N ASP A 861 34.42 -13.73 -2.55
CA ASP A 861 34.02 -12.56 -3.35
C ASP A 861 33.66 -11.39 -2.45
N VAL A 862 32.81 -11.59 -1.43
CA VAL A 862 32.45 -10.53 -0.47
C VAL A 862 33.69 -9.90 0.17
N MET A 863 34.59 -10.72 0.71
CA MET A 863 35.75 -10.23 1.45
C MET A 863 36.77 -9.53 0.56
N LEU A 864 36.98 -10.01 -0.67
CA LEU A 864 37.90 -9.38 -1.63
C LEU A 864 37.29 -8.16 -2.33
N ARG A 865 35.96 -8.12 -2.48
CA ARG A 865 35.24 -7.04 -3.15
C ARG A 865 35.09 -5.84 -2.23
N LYS A 866 35.84 -4.78 -2.57
CA LYS A 866 35.82 -3.49 -1.84
C LYS A 866 35.94 -3.67 -0.31
N ALA A 867 36.61 -4.73 0.15
CA ALA A 867 36.72 -5.08 1.57
C ALA A 867 35.37 -5.31 2.29
N GLY A 868 34.57 -6.30 1.86
CA GLY A 868 33.40 -6.78 2.60
C GLY A 868 32.05 -6.28 2.10
N HIS A 869 31.92 -5.93 0.81
CA HIS A 869 30.69 -5.37 0.27
C HIS A 869 29.87 -6.38 -0.54
N LEU A 870 28.54 -6.25 -0.45
CA LEU A 870 27.60 -6.93 -1.33
C LEU A 870 27.65 -6.36 -2.77
N ASN A 871 27.20 -7.15 -3.74
CA ASN A 871 26.90 -6.70 -5.11
C ASN A 871 25.52 -7.14 -5.61
N THR A 872 24.64 -7.49 -4.66
CA THR A 872 23.28 -8.00 -4.87
C THR A 872 22.26 -6.88 -5.04
N GLY A 873 21.23 -7.15 -5.84
CA GLY A 873 19.97 -6.43 -5.88
C GLY A 873 18.97 -6.99 -4.87
N CYS A 874 17.69 -6.72 -5.07
CA CYS A 874 16.62 -7.04 -4.12
C CYS A 874 16.50 -8.55 -3.82
N PHE A 875 16.63 -9.42 -4.83
CA PHE A 875 16.49 -10.86 -4.64
C PHE A 875 17.74 -11.47 -4.02
N GLY A 876 18.93 -11.07 -4.46
CA GLY A 876 20.17 -11.55 -3.85
C GLY A 876 20.29 -11.13 -2.38
N THR A 877 19.92 -9.88 -2.07
CA THR A 877 20.05 -9.29 -0.73
C THR A 877 19.20 -10.05 0.30
N LYS A 878 17.98 -10.47 -0.06
CA LYS A 878 17.09 -11.26 0.81
C LYS A 878 17.75 -12.54 1.36
N TYR A 879 18.59 -13.20 0.57
CA TYR A 879 19.13 -14.52 0.94
C TYR A 879 20.59 -14.50 1.38
N LEU A 880 21.33 -13.40 1.16
CA LEU A 880 22.78 -13.33 1.36
C LEU A 880 23.20 -13.61 2.81
N ALA A 881 22.69 -12.85 3.77
CA ALA A 881 23.05 -13.02 5.18
C ALA A 881 22.54 -14.36 5.78
N PRO A 882 21.27 -14.77 5.53
CA PRO A 882 20.79 -16.09 5.96
C PRO A 882 21.65 -17.26 5.47
N VAL A 883 21.93 -17.32 4.16
CA VAL A 883 22.69 -18.43 3.56
C VAL A 883 24.13 -18.48 4.07
N LEU A 884 24.81 -17.33 4.19
CA LEU A 884 26.15 -17.28 4.77
C LEU A 884 26.15 -17.78 6.23
N THR A 885 25.18 -17.32 7.03
CA THR A 885 25.09 -17.65 8.45
C THR A 885 24.80 -19.13 8.69
N GLU A 886 23.85 -19.70 7.94
CA GLU A 886 23.48 -21.11 8.04
C GLU A 886 24.61 -22.07 7.64
N ASN A 887 25.55 -21.60 6.81
CA ASN A 887 26.71 -22.36 6.34
C ASN A 887 28.03 -21.96 7.05
N GLY A 888 27.95 -21.41 8.26
CA GLY A 888 29.11 -21.16 9.12
C GLY A 888 29.96 -19.95 8.74
N LYS A 889 29.43 -19.04 7.91
CA LYS A 889 30.06 -17.76 7.50
C LYS A 889 29.32 -16.55 8.08
N GLY A 890 28.81 -16.68 9.31
CA GLY A 890 28.08 -15.59 9.99
C GLY A 890 28.94 -14.34 10.23
N ASP A 891 30.26 -14.50 10.35
CA ASP A 891 31.24 -13.41 10.40
C ASP A 891 31.25 -12.57 9.11
N VAL A 892 31.12 -13.22 7.95
CA VAL A 892 30.99 -12.53 6.65
C VAL A 892 29.65 -11.81 6.56
N ALA A 893 28.55 -12.45 6.97
CA ALA A 893 27.24 -11.79 7.03
C ALA A 893 27.26 -10.53 7.93
N TYR A 894 27.89 -10.63 9.11
CA TYR A 894 28.08 -9.48 10.00
C TYR A 894 28.94 -8.39 9.38
N THR A 895 30.00 -8.75 8.65
CA THR A 895 30.85 -7.81 7.91
C THR A 895 30.04 -7.01 6.89
N ILE A 896 29.15 -7.67 6.13
CA ILE A 896 28.25 -7.01 5.18
C ILE A 896 27.29 -6.06 5.91
N ALA A 897 26.62 -6.56 6.96
CA ALA A 897 25.59 -5.81 7.69
C ALA A 897 26.15 -4.60 8.47
N THR A 898 27.42 -4.62 8.86
CA THR A 898 28.08 -3.53 9.59
C THR A 898 28.87 -2.56 8.71
N GLN A 899 28.86 -2.75 7.40
CA GLN A 899 29.53 -1.84 6.48
C GLN A 899 28.87 -0.45 6.49
N GLU A 900 29.70 0.59 6.44
CA GLU A 900 29.27 2.00 6.40
C GLU A 900 29.66 2.71 5.09
N THR A 901 30.44 2.06 4.22
CA THR A 901 30.78 2.60 2.89
C THR A 901 29.91 2.02 1.77
N TYR A 902 29.87 2.69 0.62
CA TYR A 902 29.02 2.30 -0.51
C TYR A 902 29.48 0.99 -1.17
N PRO A 903 28.55 0.05 -1.46
CA PRO A 903 27.12 0.00 -1.10
C PRO A 903 26.86 -0.69 0.26
N SER A 904 26.03 -0.09 1.14
CA SER A 904 25.60 -0.72 2.41
C SER A 904 24.44 0.02 3.07
N TRP A 905 23.77 -0.60 4.03
CA TRP A 905 22.77 0.07 4.87
C TRP A 905 23.38 1.18 5.72
N GLY A 906 24.56 0.95 6.31
CA GLY A 906 25.28 1.95 7.08
C GLY A 906 25.63 3.19 6.25
N TYR A 907 25.95 3.01 4.96
CA TYR A 907 26.16 4.12 4.04
C TYR A 907 24.93 5.01 3.87
N CYS A 908 23.75 4.41 3.67
CA CYS A 908 22.48 5.15 3.55
C CYS A 908 22.14 5.87 4.86
N LEU A 909 22.28 5.19 6.00
CA LEU A 909 21.98 5.76 7.31
C LEU A 909 22.94 6.90 7.70
N ALA A 910 24.23 6.80 7.36
CA ALA A 910 25.22 7.86 7.57
C ALA A 910 24.90 9.14 6.78
N ARG A 911 24.01 9.05 5.77
CA ARG A 911 23.51 10.17 4.95
C ARG A 911 22.13 10.66 5.37
N GLY A 912 21.63 10.19 6.50
CA GLY A 912 20.36 10.63 7.06
C GLY A 912 19.13 9.91 6.52
N ALA A 913 19.29 8.70 5.97
CA ALA A 913 18.15 7.86 5.64
C ALA A 913 17.27 7.59 6.89
N THR A 914 15.96 7.75 6.69
CA THR A 914 14.92 7.49 7.72
C THR A 914 13.85 6.51 7.23
N ALA A 915 13.92 6.15 5.94
CA ALA A 915 13.31 5.01 5.28
C ALA A 915 14.39 4.40 4.34
N PHE A 916 14.21 3.18 3.86
CA PHE A 916 15.13 2.59 2.89
C PHE A 916 14.91 3.12 1.49
N TRP A 917 15.99 3.16 0.72
CA TRP A 917 16.04 3.69 -0.63
C TRP A 917 15.73 2.61 -1.66
N GLU A 918 15.25 3.00 -2.84
CA GLU A 918 15.05 2.09 -3.98
C GLU A 918 16.37 1.54 -4.55
N SER A 919 17.48 2.27 -4.35
CA SER A 919 18.82 1.84 -4.77
C SER A 919 19.88 2.27 -3.75
N TRP A 920 21.08 1.70 -3.88
CA TRP A 920 22.18 1.94 -2.94
C TRP A 920 22.84 3.32 -3.08
N GLU A 921 22.58 4.03 -4.18
CA GLU A 921 23.15 5.34 -4.52
C GLU A 921 22.33 6.52 -3.93
N GLU A 922 22.99 7.66 -3.67
CA GLU A 922 22.31 8.87 -3.14
C GLU A 922 21.33 9.47 -4.15
N GLU A 923 21.63 9.30 -5.44
CA GLU A 923 20.83 9.73 -6.56
C GLU A 923 19.66 8.78 -6.85
N THR A 924 19.37 7.82 -5.96
CA THR A 924 18.21 6.92 -6.08
C THR A 924 16.92 7.69 -6.35
N ARG A 925 15.93 7.08 -6.98
CA ARG A 925 14.70 7.81 -7.36
C ARG A 925 13.72 7.93 -6.19
N SER A 926 13.50 6.87 -5.41
CA SER A 926 12.70 6.90 -4.17
C SER A 926 13.59 6.76 -2.93
N PHE A 927 13.37 7.58 -1.91
CA PHE A 927 13.94 7.42 -0.56
C PHE A 927 13.06 6.57 0.36
N ASP A 928 12.01 5.97 -0.17
CA ASP A 928 11.10 5.06 0.52
C ASP A 928 10.76 3.85 -0.35
N HIS A 929 11.45 2.73 -0.10
CA HIS A 929 11.25 1.44 -0.76
C HIS A 929 11.81 0.31 0.11
N PHE A 930 11.02 -0.72 0.40
CA PHE A 930 11.38 -1.69 1.45
C PHE A 930 12.28 -2.86 1.03
N PHE A 931 12.45 -3.17 -0.27
CA PHE A 931 13.01 -4.48 -0.67
C PHE A 931 14.49 -4.67 -0.33
N LEU A 932 15.27 -3.57 -0.22
CA LEU A 932 16.67 -3.64 0.23
C LEU A 932 16.79 -3.81 1.74
N GLY A 933 15.71 -3.55 2.49
CA GLY A 933 15.65 -3.70 3.95
C GLY A 933 15.40 -5.14 4.42
N THR A 934 15.36 -6.11 3.51
CA THR A 934 15.10 -7.53 3.82
C THR A 934 16.09 -8.15 4.81
N ILE A 935 17.26 -7.55 5.03
CA ILE A 935 18.21 -7.95 6.11
C ILE A 935 17.58 -8.02 7.50
N ASP A 936 16.48 -7.31 7.71
CA ASP A 936 15.72 -7.36 8.95
C ASP A 936 15.18 -8.76 9.27
N ASP A 937 14.89 -9.59 8.26
CA ASP A 937 14.46 -10.98 8.49
C ASP A 937 15.53 -11.81 9.22
N TRP A 938 16.80 -11.55 8.95
CA TRP A 938 17.97 -12.19 9.55
C TRP A 938 18.13 -11.79 11.03
N PHE A 939 17.68 -10.60 11.43
CA PHE A 939 17.71 -10.16 12.82
C PHE A 939 16.82 -11.04 13.70
N TYR A 940 15.57 -11.26 13.29
CA TYR A 940 14.64 -12.11 14.01
C TYR A 940 15.02 -13.60 13.91
N ARG A 941 15.31 -14.09 12.70
CA ARG A 941 15.45 -15.52 12.42
C ARG A 941 16.80 -16.12 12.76
N HIS A 942 17.87 -15.32 12.76
CA HIS A 942 19.23 -15.81 12.96
C HIS A 942 19.93 -15.13 14.13
N LEU A 943 19.85 -13.81 14.28
CA LEU A 943 20.45 -13.15 15.45
C LEU A 943 19.69 -13.52 16.73
N ALA A 944 18.39 -13.25 16.80
CA ALA A 944 17.55 -13.71 17.91
C ALA A 944 17.24 -15.21 17.80
N GLY A 945 17.19 -15.74 16.58
CA GLY A 945 17.12 -17.18 16.32
C GLY A 945 15.70 -17.75 16.29
N ILE A 946 14.66 -16.93 16.13
CA ILE A 946 13.26 -17.40 16.14
C ILE A 946 12.88 -17.90 14.76
N GLN A 947 12.67 -19.21 14.61
CA GLN A 947 12.34 -19.83 13.34
C GLN A 947 11.06 -20.66 13.44
N VAL A 948 10.17 -20.49 12.47
CA VAL A 948 8.96 -21.31 12.35
C VAL A 948 9.35 -22.76 12.04
N GLY A 949 8.72 -23.72 12.71
CA GLY A 949 8.84 -25.15 12.42
C GLY A 949 7.59 -25.65 11.68
N GLU A 950 6.50 -25.78 12.43
CA GLU A 950 5.16 -26.05 11.89
C GLU A 950 4.32 -24.77 11.90
N ASN A 951 3.30 -24.75 11.04
CA ASN A 951 2.46 -23.59 10.73
C ASN A 951 1.87 -22.89 11.96
N GLY A 952 1.84 -21.56 11.93
CA GLY A 952 1.35 -20.74 13.02
C GLY A 952 2.15 -20.94 14.31
N TYR A 953 3.46 -21.21 14.21
CA TYR A 953 4.34 -21.49 15.35
C TYR A 953 3.88 -22.66 16.24
N LYS A 954 3.21 -23.68 15.68
CA LYS A 954 2.84 -24.90 16.43
C LYS A 954 4.08 -25.62 16.96
N THR A 955 5.13 -25.64 16.13
CA THR A 955 6.49 -25.89 16.57
C THR A 955 7.42 -24.79 16.09
N SER A 956 8.53 -24.62 16.78
CA SER A 956 9.55 -23.63 16.42
C SER A 956 10.95 -24.18 16.65
N ALA A 957 11.93 -23.61 15.96
CA ALA A 957 13.34 -23.73 16.34
C ALA A 957 13.80 -22.39 16.92
N ILE A 958 14.47 -22.46 18.08
CA ILE A 958 15.15 -21.31 18.67
C ILE A 958 16.65 -21.55 18.52
N LYS A 959 17.24 -20.95 17.49
CA LYS A 959 18.65 -21.14 17.12
C LYS A 959 19.35 -19.79 16.92
N PRO A 960 19.76 -19.12 18.01
CA PRO A 960 20.52 -17.89 17.91
C PRO A 960 21.94 -18.19 17.41
N TYR A 961 22.46 -17.30 16.56
CA TYR A 961 23.84 -17.32 16.09
C TYR A 961 24.61 -16.19 16.78
N PRO A 962 25.31 -16.45 17.91
CA PRO A 962 26.09 -15.43 18.60
C PRO A 962 27.37 -15.11 17.80
N ILE A 963 27.25 -14.21 16.83
CA ILE A 963 28.35 -13.80 15.96
C ILE A 963 29.34 -12.92 16.75
N GLU A 964 30.62 -13.06 16.45
CA GLU A 964 31.67 -12.22 17.04
C GLU A 964 31.42 -10.74 16.67
N GLY A 965 31.48 -9.84 17.66
CA GLY A 965 31.08 -8.43 17.52
C GLY A 965 29.73 -8.08 18.14
N LEU A 966 28.86 -9.07 18.41
CA LEU A 966 27.63 -8.90 19.18
C LEU A 966 27.77 -9.50 20.59
N ASN A 967 27.34 -8.74 21.59
CA ASN A 967 27.29 -9.16 22.99
C ASN A 967 25.90 -9.64 23.42
N SER A 968 24.85 -9.16 22.75
CA SER A 968 23.46 -9.57 23.01
C SER A 968 22.58 -9.36 21.77
N ALA A 969 21.49 -10.13 21.71
CA ALA A 969 20.34 -9.89 20.83
C ALA A 969 19.06 -10.47 21.47
N SER A 970 17.93 -9.83 21.22
CA SER A 970 16.62 -10.25 21.67
C SER A 970 15.54 -9.95 20.65
N ALA A 971 14.60 -10.87 20.48
CA ALA A 971 13.36 -10.61 19.76
C ALA A 971 12.16 -11.26 20.45
N THR A 972 10.98 -10.67 20.27
CA THR A 972 9.68 -11.25 20.63
C THR A 972 8.71 -11.07 19.46
N ILE A 973 7.89 -12.08 19.20
CA ILE A 973 6.80 -12.03 18.21
C ILE A 973 5.51 -12.50 18.90
N ASP A 974 4.46 -11.68 18.92
CA ASP A 974 3.12 -12.11 19.36
C ASP A 974 2.41 -12.88 18.25
N THR A 975 2.64 -14.19 18.23
CA THR A 975 2.10 -15.08 17.19
C THR A 975 0.60 -15.33 17.38
N VAL A 976 -0.03 -16.02 16.43
CA VAL A 976 -1.42 -16.53 16.55
C VAL A 976 -1.64 -17.47 17.76
N ARG A 977 -0.57 -17.94 18.43
CA ARG A 977 -0.63 -18.77 19.65
C ARG A 977 -0.23 -18.02 20.91
N GLY A 978 0.20 -16.76 20.79
CA GLY A 978 0.78 -15.94 21.86
C GLY A 978 2.27 -15.66 21.66
N PRO A 979 2.91 -14.99 22.63
CA PRO A 979 4.28 -14.52 22.48
C PRO A 979 5.29 -15.67 22.41
N ILE A 980 6.11 -15.65 21.37
CA ILE A 980 7.36 -16.42 21.27
C ILE A 980 8.53 -15.44 21.39
N GLY A 981 9.55 -15.78 22.18
CA GLY A 981 10.67 -14.87 22.43
C GLY A 981 11.99 -15.60 22.62
N SER A 982 13.07 -14.93 22.23
CA SER A 982 14.45 -15.39 22.38
C SER A 982 15.33 -14.20 22.71
N ALA A 983 16.05 -14.26 23.84
CA ALA A 983 16.96 -13.21 24.28
C ALA A 983 18.25 -13.84 24.82
N TRP A 984 19.39 -13.49 24.21
CA TRP A 984 20.68 -13.99 24.67
C TRP A 984 21.68 -12.87 24.97
N GLU A 985 22.58 -13.16 25.90
CA GLU A 985 23.75 -12.34 26.21
C GLU A 985 24.98 -13.23 26.41
N ARG A 986 26.14 -12.77 25.95
CA ARG A 986 27.42 -13.41 26.26
C ARG A 986 27.75 -13.24 27.73
N THR A 987 28.18 -14.31 28.38
CA THR A 987 28.77 -14.28 29.71
C THR A 987 30.30 -14.38 29.60
N ALA A 988 31.01 -14.38 30.73
CA ALA A 988 32.47 -14.49 30.72
C ALA A 988 32.97 -15.80 30.10
N ASP A 989 32.22 -16.90 30.28
CA ASP A 989 32.64 -18.25 29.91
C ASP A 989 31.64 -18.97 28.97
N GLY A 990 30.60 -18.28 28.49
CA GLY A 990 29.54 -18.88 27.67
C GLY A 990 28.41 -17.92 27.29
N ILE A 991 27.15 -18.37 27.39
CA ILE A 991 25.96 -17.60 27.04
C ILE A 991 24.84 -17.79 28.07
N ARG A 992 24.05 -16.75 28.28
CA ARG A 992 22.72 -16.84 28.91
C ARG A 992 21.67 -16.66 27.83
N LEU A 993 20.71 -17.58 27.75
CA LEU A 993 19.61 -17.58 26.78
C LEU A 993 18.27 -17.70 27.52
N THR A 994 17.39 -16.73 27.36
CA THR A 994 16.01 -16.75 27.84
C THR A 994 15.07 -17.01 26.67
N VAL A 995 14.16 -17.96 26.81
CA VAL A 995 13.21 -18.36 25.77
C VAL A 995 11.80 -18.40 26.34
N THR A 996 10.84 -17.87 25.58
CA THR A 996 9.41 -17.99 25.86
C THR A 996 8.73 -18.74 24.72
N ILE A 997 8.02 -19.82 25.04
CA ILE A 997 7.25 -20.64 24.08
C ILE A 997 5.76 -20.55 24.44
N PRO A 998 4.85 -20.22 23.51
CA PRO A 998 3.43 -20.09 23.79
C PRO A 998 2.79 -21.41 24.22
N VAL A 999 1.67 -21.34 24.95
CA VAL A 999 0.90 -22.52 25.37
C VAL A 999 0.40 -23.27 24.14
N ASN A 1000 0.34 -24.60 24.24
CA ASN A 1000 -0.06 -25.48 23.13
C ASN A 1000 0.91 -25.50 21.94
N ALA A 1001 2.13 -24.97 22.13
CA ALA A 1001 3.25 -25.09 21.20
C ALA A 1001 4.47 -25.76 21.86
N SER A 1002 5.47 -26.08 21.06
CA SER A 1002 6.74 -26.64 21.51
C SER A 1002 7.90 -26.14 20.66
N ALA A 1003 9.13 -26.26 21.17
CA ALA A 1003 10.30 -25.82 20.42
C ALA A 1003 11.49 -26.77 20.53
N THR A 1004 12.30 -26.79 19.47
CA THR A 1004 13.68 -27.29 19.52
C THR A 1004 14.61 -26.12 19.80
N LEU A 1005 15.33 -26.18 20.91
CA LEU A 1005 16.26 -25.13 21.32
C LEU A 1005 17.69 -25.55 20.97
N TYR A 1006 18.46 -24.60 20.46
CA TYR A 1006 19.89 -24.75 20.18
C TYR A 1006 20.61 -23.76 21.08
N VAL A 1007 21.05 -24.19 22.26
CA VAL A 1007 21.80 -23.33 23.19
C VAL A 1007 23.27 -23.35 22.79
N PRO A 1008 23.89 -22.23 22.36
CA PRO A 1008 25.30 -22.21 22.00
C PRO A 1008 26.19 -22.70 23.14
N LYS A 1009 27.19 -23.53 22.84
CA LYS A 1009 28.15 -23.99 23.85
C LYS A 1009 29.20 -22.94 24.16
N LEU A 1010 29.75 -22.27 23.13
CA LEU A 1010 30.83 -21.28 23.26
C LEU A 1010 32.01 -21.75 24.15
N GLY A 1011 32.33 -23.06 24.13
CA GLY A 1011 33.40 -23.66 24.95
C GLY A 1011 32.95 -24.16 26.33
N ALA A 1012 31.71 -23.90 26.73
CA ALA A 1012 31.11 -24.43 27.95
C ALA A 1012 31.04 -25.96 27.95
N ARG A 1013 31.18 -26.53 29.16
CA ARG A 1013 31.14 -27.99 29.40
C ARG A 1013 29.89 -28.45 30.13
N LYS A 1014 29.07 -27.51 30.59
CA LYS A 1014 27.85 -27.76 31.34
C LYS A 1014 26.74 -26.89 30.76
N LEU A 1015 25.51 -27.23 31.12
CA LEU A 1015 24.33 -26.45 30.78
C LEU A 1015 23.41 -26.46 31.99
N LEU A 1016 23.05 -25.27 32.45
CA LEU A 1016 22.10 -25.07 33.53
C LEU A 1016 20.79 -24.52 32.96
N GLU A 1017 19.65 -24.95 33.49
CA GLU A 1017 18.36 -24.28 33.31
C GLU A 1017 17.91 -23.73 34.66
N SER A 1018 17.68 -22.42 34.75
CA SER A 1018 17.33 -21.71 35.99
C SER A 1018 18.24 -22.06 37.19
N GLY A 1019 19.54 -22.26 36.92
CA GLY A 1019 20.56 -22.61 37.92
C GLY A 1019 20.65 -24.10 38.29
N ILE A 1020 19.84 -24.97 37.67
CA ILE A 1020 19.82 -26.42 37.90
C ILE A 1020 20.46 -27.12 36.70
N ASP A 1021 21.24 -28.17 36.92
CA ASP A 1021 21.78 -28.98 35.82
C ASP A 1021 20.65 -29.49 34.93
N VAL A 1022 20.74 -29.24 33.62
CA VAL A 1022 19.65 -29.51 32.67
C VAL A 1022 19.21 -30.98 32.68
N SER A 1023 20.10 -31.92 33.02
CA SER A 1023 19.78 -33.35 33.12
C SER A 1023 18.79 -33.69 34.24
N ALA A 1024 18.60 -32.78 35.20
CA ALA A 1024 17.68 -32.93 36.33
C ALA A 1024 16.38 -32.12 36.16
N VAL A 1025 16.19 -31.40 35.04
CA VAL A 1025 15.04 -30.52 34.82
C VAL A 1025 13.93 -31.27 34.07
N GLU A 1026 12.76 -31.38 34.71
CA GLU A 1026 11.59 -32.00 34.10
C GLU A 1026 11.03 -31.14 32.96
N GLY A 1027 10.61 -31.79 31.86
CA GLY A 1027 10.06 -31.10 30.69
C GLY A 1027 11.10 -30.54 29.71
N VAL A 1028 12.39 -30.76 29.96
CA VAL A 1028 13.50 -30.47 29.04
C VAL A 1028 14.18 -31.78 28.66
N ALA A 1029 14.29 -32.07 27.37
CA ALA A 1029 14.91 -33.30 26.88
C ALA A 1029 16.01 -33.02 25.86
N PHE A 1030 17.16 -33.70 25.94
CA PHE A 1030 18.16 -33.67 24.88
C PHE A 1030 17.60 -34.28 23.59
N ALA A 1031 17.79 -33.59 22.47
CA ALA A 1031 17.19 -33.93 21.18
C ALA A 1031 18.22 -34.24 20.07
N GLY A 1032 19.51 -34.06 20.32
CA GLY A 1032 20.56 -34.40 19.36
C GLY A 1032 21.97 -34.06 19.86
N ASP A 1033 22.95 -34.59 19.14
CA ASP A 1033 24.36 -34.26 19.31
C ASP A 1033 24.78 -33.23 18.25
N ASP A 1034 25.14 -32.04 18.69
CA ASP A 1034 25.71 -30.98 17.85
C ASP A 1034 27.03 -30.53 18.48
N PRO A 1035 28.12 -30.33 17.71
CA PRO A 1035 29.40 -29.90 18.27
C PRO A 1035 29.35 -28.50 18.89
N GLU A 1036 28.57 -27.59 18.33
CA GLU A 1036 28.51 -26.16 18.70
C GLU A 1036 27.32 -25.83 19.61
N TYR A 1037 26.27 -26.65 19.61
CA TYR A 1037 25.04 -26.40 20.37
C TYR A 1037 24.67 -27.54 21.32
N TRP A 1038 24.02 -27.20 22.42
CA TRP A 1038 23.18 -28.13 23.18
C TRP A 1038 21.79 -28.14 22.54
N VAL A 1039 21.37 -29.29 21.99
CA VAL A 1039 20.08 -29.43 21.30
C VAL A 1039 19.04 -29.99 22.26
N LEU A 1040 18.00 -29.22 22.55
CA LEU A 1040 16.97 -29.54 23.53
C LEU A 1040 15.58 -29.50 22.89
N ARG A 1041 14.63 -30.24 23.47
CA ARG A 1041 13.20 -30.11 23.19
C ARG A 1041 12.48 -29.65 24.44
N VAL A 1042 11.64 -28.63 24.30
CA VAL A 1042 10.83 -28.06 25.37
C VAL A 1042 9.37 -27.88 24.94
N GLY A 1043 8.45 -27.92 25.91
CA GLY A 1043 7.07 -27.48 25.71
C GLY A 1043 6.91 -25.98 25.94
N SER A 1044 5.66 -25.55 26.15
CA SER A 1044 5.34 -24.16 26.47
C SER A 1044 5.95 -23.66 27.79
N GLY A 1045 6.14 -22.35 27.89
CA GLY A 1045 6.59 -21.67 29.09
C GLY A 1045 7.88 -20.87 28.88
N THR A 1046 8.36 -20.28 29.97
CA THR A 1046 9.61 -19.51 29.97
C THR A 1046 10.75 -20.32 30.58
N TYR A 1047 11.88 -20.33 29.90
CA TYR A 1047 13.08 -21.07 30.25
C TYR A 1047 14.30 -20.13 30.24
N GLN A 1048 15.26 -20.38 31.12
CA GLN A 1048 16.52 -19.63 31.15
C GLN A 1048 17.69 -20.60 31.19
N PHE A 1049 18.51 -20.60 30.14
CA PHE A 1049 19.67 -21.46 30.00
C PHE A 1049 20.95 -20.68 30.22
N GLU A 1050 21.91 -21.28 30.91
CA GLU A 1050 23.28 -20.78 31.05
C GLU A 1050 24.25 -21.91 30.68
N SER A 1051 25.07 -21.69 29.64
CA SER A 1051 26.13 -22.63 29.24
C SER A 1051 27.44 -22.25 29.90
#